data_AF-A0A098RXV3-F1
#
_entry.id   AF-A0A098RXV3-F1
#
_cell.length_a   1.000
_cell.length_b   1.000
_cell.length_c   1.000
_cell.angle_alpha   90.00
_cell.angle_beta   90.00
_cell.angle_gamma   90.00
#
_symmetry.space_group_name_H-M   'P 1'
#
loop_
_entity.id
_entity.type
_entity.pdbx_description
1 polymer ?
#
loop_
_entity_poly.entity_id
_entity_poly.type
_entity_poly.pdbx_seq_one_letter_code
_entity_poly.pdbx_strand_id
1 'polypeptide(L)'
;MKTIYALIFSLFFTATIHAQCLEELTTPVSADWSAAHFLSAEQGWLTGESGQVLQTTNGGQSWALADLRTHVNLRGLTFLGQAMGWVVGESGVIRRTTDGGLSWQQQFSPVGADLNSVDFAFSNLGLVAGDCGTLLRTINGGTAWTWVDAGTPNNLNVVRWVNAQTVLAAGEGGVLLRSTNGGQTWNSLGGTGTGDHYALEIQGNEVWLSGAGGTYYSDNAGLSWEWLDGRRFHALAADGSGAVVGAGQDGLVAASTDGGQSWDNLELIPGVDWSAVALTGTRSGYLAGSGGTVVAFRWIKAAASGPVSVCTGETVQLNAEAIPGNPTYLWEGPNGIIGTGSSVSLLPASAGDNWYVLSVEEDGCVAKDSLLLQVLPAPEVNLGSDVALCEGETLLLAGPDDVVSYAWSDGSGNAELEVATTGIYSLTVVNAFGCTDSDMVAVEVQENGTLLLDTLLCSGEFLEVNGNFYDEFNPVGTEVLPGAAVNGCDSLILVQIEYSITEPITLDTMVCASGFPFMYENIEVDGSGDYFTQILNADGCPQMIFLSVQALQSYNVSFEASFCEGGFYVWNEQILTNPGTYIRDFTATDGCDSTVTLILTEAPAAETNLELSVCEGETVMVGDMDFDATGTYEVVLNGAAGCDSIVNLALTVFPNDLATETAEICDGETYTWEGMMLSEPGQYQLVYTNAQGCDSIRVLDLAVFPNPELFIVDTLPDNGSGNGAAVLDVLQGQPPFSVSWSNGGVGLVQTGLLAGNYTVTVTDGNDCSDTLSVTVPMTTSLREVGLQKVSVWPNPGTGQLWVELPGTWDVGAVQLVLYNALGAQVRAWEGQEVQQALDLGAPNGAYLLMIQYREYRQMQKVIIAD
;
A
#
# COMPACT_ATOMS: atom_id res chain seq x y z
N MET A 1 33.20 -35.41 -3.12
CA MET A 1 32.39 -35.04 -1.94
C MET A 1 31.89 -33.58 -1.96
N LYS A 2 32.15 -32.78 -3.01
CA LYS A 2 31.82 -31.34 -3.07
C LYS A 2 30.54 -30.97 -3.84
N THR A 3 29.75 -31.93 -4.33
CA THR A 3 28.53 -31.67 -5.12
C THR A 3 27.24 -32.13 -4.42
N ILE A 4 27.37 -32.71 -3.22
CA ILE A 4 26.24 -33.28 -2.46
C ILE A 4 25.76 -32.34 -1.34
N TYR A 5 26.58 -31.36 -0.92
CA TYR A 5 26.17 -30.39 0.13
C TYR A 5 25.26 -29.27 -0.40
N ALA A 6 25.41 -28.84 -1.66
CA ALA A 6 24.55 -27.81 -2.25
C ALA A 6 23.14 -28.30 -2.64
N LEU A 7 22.95 -29.63 -2.78
CA LEU A 7 21.66 -30.24 -3.14
C LEU A 7 20.87 -30.78 -1.94
N ILE A 8 21.48 -30.83 -0.74
CA ILE A 8 20.83 -31.34 0.49
C ILE A 8 20.37 -30.19 1.41
N PHE A 9 20.86 -28.96 1.23
CA PHE A 9 20.47 -27.82 2.08
C PHE A 9 19.27 -27.00 1.55
N SER A 10 18.82 -27.22 0.31
CA SER A 10 17.58 -26.61 -0.22
C SER A 10 16.29 -27.30 0.27
N LEU A 11 16.39 -28.16 1.30
CA LEU A 11 15.31 -28.98 1.84
C LEU A 11 14.99 -28.67 3.31
N PHE A 12 15.61 -27.63 3.89
CA PHE A 12 15.16 -27.10 5.18
C PHE A 12 14.02 -26.11 4.94
N PHE A 13 12.80 -26.63 5.09
CA PHE A 13 11.57 -25.94 5.43
C PHE A 13 11.74 -24.42 5.71
N THR A 14 11.32 -23.58 4.77
CA THR A 14 10.58 -22.38 5.16
C THR A 14 9.20 -22.89 5.59
N ALA A 15 9.09 -23.30 6.85
CA ALA A 15 7.77 -23.49 7.43
C ALA A 15 7.19 -22.08 7.59
N THR A 16 6.48 -21.59 6.58
CA THR A 16 5.70 -20.36 6.69
C THR A 16 4.65 -20.61 7.77
N ILE A 17 4.88 -20.07 8.98
CA ILE A 17 3.93 -20.22 10.08
C ILE A 17 2.85 -19.15 9.86
N HIS A 18 1.74 -19.57 9.27
CA HIS A 18 0.53 -18.75 9.18
C HIS A 18 -0.04 -18.59 10.58
N ALA A 19 -0.27 -17.35 11.03
CA ALA A 19 -1.04 -17.15 12.25
C ALA A 19 -2.49 -16.93 11.92
N GLN A 20 -3.30 -17.57 12.74
CA GLN A 20 -4.73 -17.36 12.76
C GLN A 20 -5.20 -16.94 14.10
N CYS A 21 -6.18 -16.08 14.01
CA CYS A 21 -6.89 -15.55 15.14
C CYS A 21 -8.31 -16.05 14.99
N LEU A 22 -8.62 -17.01 15.86
CA LEU A 22 -9.94 -17.58 15.99
C LEU A 22 -10.58 -16.97 17.23
N GLU A 23 -11.73 -16.36 17.03
CA GLU A 23 -12.60 -15.91 18.11
C GLU A 23 -13.86 -16.77 18.08
N GLU A 24 -14.05 -17.60 19.11
CA GLU A 24 -15.27 -18.37 19.27
C GLU A 24 -16.40 -17.43 19.72
N LEU A 25 -17.48 -17.42 18.94
CA LEU A 25 -18.63 -16.55 19.13
C LEU A 25 -19.76 -17.34 19.78
N THR A 26 -20.30 -16.81 20.86
CA THR A 26 -21.38 -17.49 21.60
C THR A 26 -22.73 -17.22 20.96
N THR A 27 -23.44 -18.28 20.58
CA THR A 27 -24.83 -18.20 20.10
C THR A 27 -25.83 -18.36 21.25
N PRO A 28 -27.03 -17.75 21.19
CA PRO A 28 -28.06 -17.86 22.22
C PRO A 28 -28.73 -19.25 22.27
N VAL A 29 -28.48 -20.07 21.27
CA VAL A 29 -29.03 -21.42 21.07
C VAL A 29 -27.95 -22.34 20.51
N SER A 30 -28.03 -23.62 20.83
CA SER A 30 -27.16 -24.66 20.26
C SER A 30 -27.94 -25.41 19.19
N ALA A 31 -27.41 -25.43 17.97
CA ALA A 31 -27.91 -26.17 16.82
C ALA A 31 -26.75 -26.40 15.84
N ASP A 32 -26.82 -27.45 15.03
CA ASP A 32 -25.86 -27.61 13.94
C ASP A 32 -26.21 -26.60 12.83
N TRP A 33 -25.27 -25.71 12.53
CA TRP A 33 -25.44 -24.66 11.53
C TRP A 33 -25.18 -25.21 10.14
N SER A 34 -26.13 -25.04 9.22
CA SER A 34 -26.06 -25.59 7.85
C SER A 34 -25.67 -24.56 6.81
N ALA A 35 -25.96 -23.26 7.03
CA ALA A 35 -25.58 -22.19 6.11
C ALA A 35 -25.34 -20.88 6.85
N ALA A 36 -24.45 -20.06 6.27
CA ALA A 36 -24.11 -18.73 6.73
C ALA A 36 -24.11 -17.76 5.55
N HIS A 37 -24.50 -16.52 5.78
CA HIS A 37 -24.39 -15.45 4.81
C HIS A 37 -24.00 -14.16 5.54
N PHE A 38 -22.93 -13.49 5.10
CA PHE A 38 -22.46 -12.23 5.67
C PHE A 38 -22.34 -11.18 4.56
N LEU A 39 -22.81 -9.97 4.82
CA LEU A 39 -22.70 -8.83 3.90
C LEU A 39 -21.52 -7.92 4.24
N SER A 40 -21.11 -7.92 5.51
CA SER A 40 -19.97 -7.19 6.02
C SER A 40 -19.39 -7.92 7.23
N ALA A 41 -18.30 -7.39 7.79
CA ALA A 41 -17.74 -7.89 9.05
C ALA A 41 -18.71 -7.74 10.23
N GLU A 42 -19.73 -6.89 10.13
CA GLU A 42 -20.68 -6.63 11.21
C GLU A 42 -22.04 -7.31 10.99
N GLN A 43 -22.51 -7.40 9.75
CA GLN A 43 -23.86 -7.86 9.43
C GLN A 43 -23.85 -9.26 8.80
N GLY A 44 -24.52 -10.21 9.45
CA GLY A 44 -24.63 -11.58 8.95
C GLY A 44 -25.76 -12.40 9.55
N TRP A 45 -25.98 -13.58 8.96
CA TRP A 45 -27.03 -14.51 9.33
C TRP A 45 -26.54 -15.95 9.30
N LEU A 46 -27.11 -16.77 10.20
CA LEU A 46 -26.87 -18.21 10.28
C LEU A 46 -28.21 -18.94 10.27
N THR A 47 -28.23 -20.14 9.70
CA THR A 47 -29.39 -21.04 9.79
C THR A 47 -28.96 -22.49 9.98
N GLY A 48 -29.84 -23.30 10.53
CA GLY A 48 -29.54 -24.70 10.78
C GLY A 48 -30.71 -25.50 11.34
N GLU A 49 -30.40 -26.46 12.20
CA GLU A 49 -31.37 -27.40 12.74
C GLU A 49 -32.53 -26.74 13.49
N SER A 50 -33.64 -27.48 13.59
CA SER A 50 -34.83 -27.08 14.36
C SER A 50 -35.45 -25.74 13.94
N GLY A 51 -35.22 -25.30 12.70
CA GLY A 51 -35.80 -24.08 12.14
C GLY A 51 -35.12 -22.80 12.61
N GLN A 52 -33.91 -22.87 13.16
CA GLN A 52 -33.23 -21.72 13.74
C GLN A 52 -32.66 -20.80 12.67
N VAL A 53 -32.86 -19.49 12.87
CA VAL A 53 -32.19 -18.42 12.12
C VAL A 53 -31.69 -17.38 13.11
N LEU A 54 -30.39 -17.09 13.06
CA LEU A 54 -29.76 -16.04 13.84
C LEU A 54 -29.34 -14.88 12.93
N GLN A 55 -29.40 -13.67 13.46
CA GLN A 55 -28.89 -12.45 12.84
C GLN A 55 -27.91 -11.75 13.78
N THR A 56 -26.82 -11.23 13.23
CA THR A 56 -25.92 -10.31 13.93
C THR A 56 -25.80 -9.00 13.15
N THR A 57 -25.59 -7.90 13.87
CA THR A 57 -25.31 -6.55 13.33
C THR A 57 -24.03 -5.97 13.94
N ASN A 58 -23.26 -6.79 14.65
CA ASN A 58 -22.04 -6.41 15.36
C ASN A 58 -20.98 -7.52 15.30
N GLY A 59 -20.91 -8.24 14.18
CA GLY A 59 -19.84 -9.19 13.88
C GLY A 59 -19.87 -10.45 14.74
N GLY A 60 -21.07 -10.84 15.16
CA GLY A 60 -21.31 -12.04 15.95
C GLY A 60 -21.05 -11.89 17.44
N GLN A 61 -20.75 -10.69 17.92
CA GLN A 61 -20.65 -10.36 19.36
C GLN A 61 -22.00 -10.55 20.07
N SER A 62 -23.10 -10.38 19.34
CA SER A 62 -24.45 -10.73 19.78
C SER A 62 -25.29 -11.24 18.61
N TRP A 63 -26.25 -12.11 18.92
CA TRP A 63 -27.17 -12.69 17.94
C TRP A 63 -28.64 -12.50 18.34
N ALA A 64 -29.45 -12.06 17.40
CA ALA A 64 -30.91 -12.04 17.49
C ALA A 64 -31.50 -13.31 16.86
N LEU A 65 -32.38 -14.00 17.59
CA LEU A 65 -33.10 -15.19 17.10
C LEU A 65 -34.38 -14.77 16.37
N ALA A 66 -34.57 -15.24 15.14
CA ALA A 66 -35.79 -15.05 14.37
C ALA A 66 -36.78 -16.22 14.56
N ASP A 67 -38.07 -15.90 14.69
CA ASP A 67 -39.15 -16.91 14.75
C ASP A 67 -39.74 -17.14 13.34
N LEU A 68 -39.39 -18.26 12.73
CA LEU A 68 -39.88 -18.66 11.41
C LEU A 68 -41.16 -19.52 11.48
N ARG A 69 -41.63 -19.84 12.70
CA ARG A 69 -42.75 -20.76 12.97
C ARG A 69 -42.61 -22.09 12.23
N THR A 70 -41.38 -22.61 12.22
CA THR A 70 -41.04 -23.92 11.66
C THR A 70 -40.06 -24.61 12.59
N HIS A 71 -40.10 -25.94 12.59
CA HIS A 71 -39.19 -26.79 13.38
C HIS A 71 -38.42 -27.77 12.48
N VAL A 72 -38.53 -27.64 11.16
CA VAL A 72 -37.76 -28.46 10.21
C VAL A 72 -36.36 -27.89 10.07
N ASN A 73 -35.40 -28.73 9.69
CA ASN A 73 -34.03 -28.26 9.47
C ASN A 73 -33.97 -27.36 8.24
N LEU A 74 -33.26 -26.25 8.38
CA LEU A 74 -33.01 -25.29 7.31
C LEU A 74 -31.60 -25.55 6.76
N ARG A 75 -31.47 -25.58 5.43
CA ARG A 75 -30.24 -26.04 4.74
C ARG A 75 -29.58 -24.95 3.91
N GLY A 76 -30.38 -24.11 3.24
CA GLY A 76 -29.86 -23.06 2.37
C GLY A 76 -30.31 -21.68 2.82
N LEU A 77 -29.41 -20.71 2.76
CA LEU A 77 -29.63 -19.32 3.15
C LEU A 77 -28.96 -18.39 2.13
N THR A 78 -29.69 -17.37 1.68
CA THR A 78 -29.12 -16.31 0.85
C THR A 78 -29.77 -14.97 1.13
N PHE A 79 -29.00 -13.90 1.04
CA PHE A 79 -29.46 -12.51 1.14
C PHE A 79 -29.01 -11.71 -0.06
N LEU A 80 -29.85 -10.75 -0.46
CA LEU A 80 -29.56 -9.71 -1.44
C LEU A 80 -29.65 -8.36 -0.75
N GLY A 81 -28.47 -7.79 -0.47
CA GLY A 81 -28.36 -6.60 0.37
C GLY A 81 -28.91 -6.82 1.78
N GLN A 82 -29.11 -5.73 2.52
CA GLN A 82 -29.39 -5.79 3.96
C GLN A 82 -30.81 -6.22 4.33
N ALA A 83 -31.75 -6.21 3.38
CA ALA A 83 -33.18 -6.35 3.67
C ALA A 83 -33.81 -7.64 3.13
N MET A 84 -33.41 -8.10 1.94
CA MET A 84 -34.09 -9.20 1.26
C MET A 84 -33.33 -10.51 1.46
N GLY A 85 -34.01 -11.55 1.92
CA GLY A 85 -33.38 -12.84 2.15
C GLY A 85 -34.34 -14.01 2.01
N TRP A 86 -33.80 -15.18 1.71
CA TRP A 86 -34.53 -16.42 1.56
C TRP A 86 -33.83 -17.54 2.31
N VAL A 87 -34.63 -18.39 2.95
CA VAL A 87 -34.15 -19.61 3.57
C VAL A 87 -35.01 -20.78 3.13
N VAL A 88 -34.35 -21.90 2.88
CA VAL A 88 -34.97 -23.15 2.43
C VAL A 88 -34.54 -24.31 3.30
N GLY A 89 -35.36 -25.36 3.34
CA GLY A 89 -35.04 -26.54 4.14
C GLY A 89 -35.90 -27.73 3.81
N GLU A 90 -35.95 -28.65 4.76
CA GLU A 90 -36.63 -29.92 4.63
C GLU A 90 -38.15 -29.76 4.40
N SER A 91 -38.77 -30.79 3.83
CA SER A 91 -40.21 -30.82 3.55
C SER A 91 -40.71 -29.66 2.68
N GLY A 92 -39.88 -29.16 1.77
CA GLY A 92 -40.23 -28.07 0.85
C GLY A 92 -40.41 -26.70 1.51
N VAL A 93 -39.83 -26.47 2.69
CA VAL A 93 -39.97 -25.18 3.38
C VAL A 93 -39.21 -24.09 2.62
N ILE A 94 -39.92 -23.02 2.27
CA ILE A 94 -39.36 -21.77 1.75
C ILE A 94 -39.90 -20.62 2.60
N ARG A 95 -38.98 -19.74 3.05
CA ARG A 95 -39.29 -18.54 3.82
C ARG A 95 -38.56 -17.35 3.20
N ARG A 96 -39.19 -16.18 3.22
CA ARG A 96 -38.64 -14.92 2.68
C ARG A 96 -38.74 -13.82 3.72
N THR A 97 -37.71 -12.99 3.81
CA THR A 97 -37.72 -11.72 4.55
C THR A 97 -37.55 -10.54 3.59
N THR A 98 -38.06 -9.38 3.99
CA THR A 98 -37.87 -8.07 3.31
C THR A 98 -37.44 -6.99 4.30
N ASP A 99 -37.09 -7.38 5.53
CA ASP A 99 -36.73 -6.49 6.64
C ASP A 99 -35.44 -6.96 7.33
N GLY A 100 -34.57 -7.65 6.60
CA GLY A 100 -33.25 -8.08 7.08
C GLY A 100 -33.32 -9.25 8.04
N GLY A 101 -34.38 -10.05 7.99
CA GLY A 101 -34.55 -11.23 8.84
C GLY A 101 -35.25 -10.97 10.17
N LEU A 102 -35.76 -9.74 10.41
CA LEU A 102 -36.59 -9.41 11.57
C LEU A 102 -37.93 -10.16 11.52
N SER A 103 -38.50 -10.34 10.33
CA SER A 103 -39.67 -11.16 10.09
C SER A 103 -39.54 -12.02 8.83
N TRP A 104 -40.18 -13.19 8.87
CA TRP A 104 -40.11 -14.19 7.79
C TRP A 104 -41.51 -14.64 7.35
N GLN A 105 -41.75 -14.56 6.05
CA GLN A 105 -43.00 -14.94 5.40
C GLN A 105 -42.85 -16.29 4.70
N GLN A 106 -43.77 -17.22 4.98
CA GLN A 106 -43.88 -18.49 4.27
C GLN A 106 -44.21 -18.28 2.80
N GLN A 107 -43.43 -18.91 1.92
CA GLN A 107 -43.75 -19.02 0.50
C GLN A 107 -44.32 -20.41 0.19
N PHE A 108 -45.13 -20.51 -0.86
CA PHE A 108 -45.66 -21.78 -1.32
C PHE A 108 -44.60 -22.52 -2.16
N SER A 109 -44.25 -23.74 -1.75
CA SER A 109 -43.45 -24.66 -2.56
C SER A 109 -44.37 -25.61 -3.33
N PRO A 110 -44.16 -25.83 -4.64
CA PRO A 110 -44.90 -26.81 -5.42
C PRO A 110 -44.49 -28.26 -5.11
N VAL A 111 -43.45 -28.47 -4.29
CA VAL A 111 -42.91 -29.79 -3.94
C VAL A 111 -42.76 -29.93 -2.43
N GLY A 112 -42.79 -31.17 -1.96
CA GLY A 112 -42.48 -31.54 -0.56
C GLY A 112 -41.10 -32.17 -0.38
N ALA A 113 -40.25 -32.15 -1.42
CA ALA A 113 -38.87 -32.63 -1.34
C ALA A 113 -38.02 -31.71 -0.45
N ASP A 114 -36.95 -32.25 0.11
CA ASP A 114 -35.99 -31.45 0.87
C ASP A 114 -35.25 -30.50 -0.07
N LEU A 115 -35.11 -29.25 0.37
CA LEU A 115 -34.48 -28.18 -0.38
C LEU A 115 -33.11 -27.90 0.25
N ASN A 116 -32.05 -28.01 -0.53
CA ASN A 116 -30.66 -28.02 -0.05
C ASN A 116 -29.97 -26.67 -0.22
N SER A 117 -30.23 -25.97 -1.32
CA SER A 117 -29.59 -24.68 -1.62
C SER A 117 -30.57 -23.73 -2.27
N VAL A 118 -30.44 -22.45 -1.94
CA VAL A 118 -31.16 -21.34 -2.57
C VAL A 118 -30.16 -20.28 -2.99
N ASP A 119 -30.34 -19.74 -4.18
CA ASP A 119 -29.53 -18.62 -4.64
C ASP A 119 -30.31 -17.72 -5.60
N PHE A 120 -30.04 -16.43 -5.55
CA PHE A 120 -30.72 -15.41 -6.35
C PHE A 120 -29.71 -14.58 -7.12
N ALA A 121 -29.93 -14.43 -8.43
CA ALA A 121 -29.20 -13.44 -9.21
C ALA A 121 -29.64 -12.03 -8.81
N PHE A 122 -30.93 -11.86 -8.52
CA PHE A 122 -31.53 -10.57 -8.18
C PHE A 122 -32.80 -10.74 -7.35
N SER A 123 -33.38 -9.63 -6.90
CA SER A 123 -34.51 -9.60 -5.96
C SER A 123 -35.72 -10.45 -6.39
N ASN A 124 -35.89 -10.70 -7.69
CA ASN A 124 -37.01 -11.41 -8.25
C ASN A 124 -36.67 -12.73 -8.98
N LEU A 125 -35.43 -12.93 -9.42
CA LEU A 125 -34.98 -14.12 -10.13
C LEU A 125 -34.13 -15.00 -9.22
N GLY A 126 -34.66 -16.18 -8.88
CA GLY A 126 -33.99 -17.11 -7.98
C GLY A 126 -34.25 -18.56 -8.28
N LEU A 127 -33.37 -19.41 -7.78
CA LEU A 127 -33.42 -20.85 -7.92
C LEU A 127 -33.26 -21.54 -6.57
N VAL A 128 -33.93 -22.67 -6.43
CA VAL A 128 -33.76 -23.60 -5.32
C VAL A 128 -33.42 -24.97 -5.90
N ALA A 129 -32.37 -25.58 -5.36
CA ALA A 129 -31.97 -26.95 -5.62
C ALA A 129 -32.33 -27.85 -4.43
N GLY A 130 -32.69 -29.09 -4.71
CA GLY A 130 -33.06 -30.05 -3.68
C GLY A 130 -33.00 -31.50 -4.12
N ASP A 131 -33.57 -32.37 -3.29
CA ASP A 131 -33.53 -33.82 -3.48
C ASP A 131 -34.34 -34.27 -4.70
N CYS A 132 -34.03 -35.48 -5.20
CA CYS A 132 -34.69 -36.08 -6.36
C CYS A 132 -34.62 -35.24 -7.65
N GLY A 133 -33.53 -34.49 -7.85
CA GLY A 133 -33.36 -33.60 -9.02
C GLY A 133 -34.24 -32.35 -8.98
N THR A 134 -34.73 -31.96 -7.80
CA THR A 134 -35.61 -30.81 -7.65
C THR A 134 -34.88 -29.51 -8.02
N LEU A 135 -35.39 -28.81 -9.03
CA LEU A 135 -35.09 -27.40 -9.29
C LEU A 135 -36.38 -26.59 -9.29
N LEU A 136 -36.43 -25.56 -8.46
CA LEU A 136 -37.51 -24.58 -8.44
C LEU A 136 -36.99 -23.23 -8.90
N ARG A 137 -37.73 -22.56 -9.78
CA ARG A 137 -37.41 -21.23 -10.29
C ARG A 137 -38.50 -20.23 -9.94
N THR A 138 -38.09 -19.04 -9.53
CA THR A 138 -38.95 -17.87 -9.37
C THR A 138 -38.48 -16.71 -10.25
N ILE A 139 -39.44 -15.87 -10.64
CA ILE A 139 -39.26 -14.64 -11.43
C ILE A 139 -39.96 -13.45 -10.76
N ASN A 140 -40.45 -13.65 -9.54
CA ASN A 140 -41.19 -12.65 -8.77
C ASN A 140 -40.78 -12.67 -7.28
N GLY A 141 -39.55 -13.08 -6.99
CA GLY A 141 -38.97 -13.00 -5.65
C GLY A 141 -39.54 -14.02 -4.68
N GLY A 142 -40.05 -15.14 -5.21
CA GLY A 142 -40.58 -16.24 -4.42
C GLY A 142 -42.07 -16.16 -4.12
N THR A 143 -42.80 -15.15 -4.62
CA THR A 143 -44.27 -15.12 -4.55
C THR A 143 -44.88 -16.33 -5.27
N ALA A 144 -44.24 -16.81 -6.33
CA ALA A 144 -44.51 -18.10 -6.94
C ALA A 144 -43.21 -18.84 -7.28
N TRP A 145 -43.23 -20.15 -7.11
CA TRP A 145 -42.16 -21.06 -7.48
C TRP A 145 -42.66 -22.08 -8.49
N THR A 146 -41.88 -22.30 -9.54
CA THR A 146 -42.21 -23.23 -10.63
C THR A 146 -41.14 -24.30 -10.72
N TRP A 147 -41.56 -25.55 -10.94
CA TRP A 147 -40.62 -26.65 -11.15
C TRP A 147 -39.95 -26.53 -12.53
N VAL A 148 -38.66 -26.82 -12.58
CA VAL A 148 -37.86 -26.89 -13.82
C VAL A 148 -37.22 -28.27 -13.92
N ASP A 149 -37.21 -28.85 -15.13
CA ASP A 149 -36.56 -30.13 -15.38
C ASP A 149 -35.03 -29.98 -15.34
N ALA A 150 -34.42 -30.60 -14.33
CA ALA A 150 -32.97 -30.67 -14.17
C ALA A 150 -32.32 -31.71 -15.11
N GLY A 151 -33.11 -32.63 -15.70
CA GLY A 151 -32.60 -33.72 -16.53
C GLY A 151 -31.89 -34.84 -15.75
N THR A 152 -32.04 -34.87 -14.42
CA THR A 152 -31.41 -35.86 -13.54
C THR A 152 -32.33 -36.18 -12.34
N PRO A 153 -32.36 -37.43 -11.85
CA PRO A 153 -33.07 -37.78 -10.62
C PRO A 153 -32.21 -37.68 -9.35
N ASN A 154 -30.90 -37.41 -9.46
CA ASN A 154 -30.01 -37.34 -8.30
C ASN A 154 -30.25 -36.07 -7.50
N ASN A 155 -29.92 -36.10 -6.21
CA ASN A 155 -30.04 -34.92 -5.35
C ASN A 155 -29.10 -33.82 -5.83
N LEU A 156 -29.61 -32.59 -5.82
CA LEU A 156 -28.83 -31.38 -6.08
C LEU A 156 -28.51 -30.73 -4.73
N ASN A 157 -27.22 -30.58 -4.44
CA ASN A 157 -26.74 -30.09 -3.15
C ASN A 157 -26.56 -28.57 -3.17
N VAL A 158 -26.17 -28.01 -4.31
CA VAL A 158 -25.83 -26.59 -4.44
C VAL A 158 -26.28 -26.02 -5.78
N VAL A 159 -26.75 -24.77 -5.75
CA VAL A 159 -27.02 -23.95 -6.94
C VAL A 159 -26.41 -22.56 -6.72
N ARG A 160 -25.70 -22.05 -7.73
CA ARG A 160 -25.06 -20.72 -7.69
C ARG A 160 -25.15 -20.01 -9.02
N TRP A 161 -25.48 -18.72 -8.98
CA TRP A 161 -25.50 -17.85 -10.15
C TRP A 161 -24.10 -17.36 -10.50
N VAL A 162 -23.78 -17.41 -11.80
CA VAL A 162 -22.60 -16.75 -12.38
C VAL A 162 -22.93 -15.32 -12.78
N ASN A 163 -24.12 -15.15 -13.39
CA ASN A 163 -24.71 -13.89 -13.78
C ASN A 163 -26.20 -14.10 -14.08
N ALA A 164 -26.93 -13.06 -14.47
CA ALA A 164 -28.36 -13.10 -14.82
C ALA A 164 -28.81 -14.26 -15.72
N GLN A 165 -27.92 -14.77 -16.58
CA GLN A 165 -28.24 -15.81 -17.57
C GLN A 165 -27.62 -17.16 -17.23
N THR A 166 -26.43 -17.17 -16.65
CA THR A 166 -25.66 -18.38 -16.40
C THR A 166 -25.75 -18.80 -14.94
N VAL A 167 -26.13 -20.05 -14.73
CA VAL A 167 -26.24 -20.65 -13.40
C VAL A 167 -25.75 -22.09 -13.44
N LEU A 168 -25.11 -22.49 -12.36
CA LEU A 168 -24.58 -23.83 -12.15
C LEU A 168 -25.32 -24.51 -10.99
N ALA A 169 -25.53 -25.81 -11.12
CA ALA A 169 -26.02 -26.65 -10.04
C ALA A 169 -25.17 -27.93 -9.97
N ALA A 170 -24.86 -28.38 -8.76
CA ALA A 170 -24.07 -29.59 -8.54
C ALA A 170 -24.67 -30.44 -7.42
N GLY A 171 -24.39 -31.74 -7.46
CA GLY A 171 -24.94 -32.66 -6.47
C GLY A 171 -24.35 -34.06 -6.51
N GLU A 172 -25.17 -35.03 -6.13
CA GLU A 172 -24.76 -36.42 -5.93
C GLU A 172 -24.44 -37.15 -7.25
N GLY A 173 -23.52 -38.12 -7.16
CA GLY A 173 -23.12 -38.96 -8.28
C GLY A 173 -22.36 -38.22 -9.38
N GLY A 174 -21.66 -37.12 -9.05
CA GLY A 174 -20.93 -36.29 -9.99
C GLY A 174 -21.81 -35.44 -10.90
N VAL A 175 -23.07 -35.20 -10.50
CA VAL A 175 -23.98 -34.35 -11.27
C VAL A 175 -23.48 -32.92 -11.23
N LEU A 176 -23.22 -32.39 -12.42
CA LEU A 176 -22.91 -31.00 -12.66
C LEU A 176 -23.77 -30.50 -13.82
N LEU A 177 -24.54 -29.44 -13.60
CA LEU A 177 -25.50 -28.89 -14.53
C LEU A 177 -25.22 -27.41 -14.78
N ARG A 178 -25.48 -26.96 -16.01
CA ARG A 178 -25.36 -25.56 -16.41
C ARG A 178 -26.55 -25.10 -17.21
N SER A 179 -27.06 -23.93 -16.88
CA SER A 179 -28.01 -23.18 -17.67
C SER A 179 -27.38 -21.89 -18.20
N THR A 180 -27.87 -21.41 -19.34
CA THR A 180 -27.44 -20.15 -19.99
C THR A 180 -28.62 -19.25 -20.37
N ASN A 181 -29.80 -19.57 -19.85
CA ASN A 181 -31.04 -18.84 -20.10
C ASN A 181 -31.82 -18.58 -18.80
N GLY A 182 -31.10 -18.24 -17.74
CA GLY A 182 -31.69 -17.87 -16.45
C GLY A 182 -32.35 -19.05 -15.73
N GLY A 183 -31.79 -20.26 -15.88
CA GLY A 183 -32.28 -21.46 -15.20
C GLY A 183 -33.53 -22.09 -15.81
N GLN A 184 -33.91 -21.72 -17.04
CA GLN A 184 -35.09 -22.29 -17.71
C GLN A 184 -34.85 -23.69 -18.27
N THR A 185 -33.66 -23.93 -18.81
CA THR A 185 -33.23 -25.25 -19.33
C THR A 185 -31.81 -25.56 -18.90
N TRP A 186 -31.52 -26.83 -18.66
CA TRP A 186 -30.27 -27.30 -18.08
C TRP A 186 -29.58 -28.33 -18.96
N ASN A 187 -28.25 -28.25 -19.03
CA ASN A 187 -27.40 -29.23 -19.68
C ASN A 187 -26.44 -29.82 -18.67
N SER A 188 -26.22 -31.13 -18.74
CA SER A 188 -25.18 -31.78 -17.94
C SER A 188 -23.80 -31.42 -18.48
N LEU A 189 -22.91 -31.07 -17.55
CA LEU A 189 -21.49 -30.89 -17.76
C LEU A 189 -20.73 -32.15 -17.32
N GLY A 190 -19.51 -32.32 -17.83
CA GLY A 190 -18.57 -33.34 -17.37
C GLY A 190 -17.24 -32.71 -16.97
N GLY A 191 -16.35 -33.51 -16.38
CA GLY A 191 -14.97 -33.10 -16.08
C GLY A 191 -14.53 -33.30 -14.63
N THR A 192 -15.44 -33.59 -13.70
CA THR A 192 -15.18 -33.54 -12.24
C THR A 192 -15.33 -34.89 -11.50
N GLY A 193 -15.27 -36.01 -12.24
CA GLY A 193 -15.42 -37.37 -11.69
C GLY A 193 -16.89 -37.76 -11.42
N THR A 194 -17.10 -38.83 -10.64
CA THR A 194 -18.44 -39.37 -10.31
C THR A 194 -18.80 -39.27 -8.83
N GLY A 195 -17.99 -38.57 -8.03
CA GLY A 195 -18.21 -38.39 -6.60
C GLY A 195 -19.21 -37.28 -6.32
N ASP A 196 -19.79 -37.27 -5.12
CA ASP A 196 -20.76 -36.25 -4.72
C ASP A 196 -20.10 -34.87 -4.63
N HIS A 197 -20.78 -33.85 -5.14
CA HIS A 197 -20.36 -32.46 -5.01
C HIS A 197 -21.06 -31.81 -3.81
N TYR A 198 -20.29 -31.22 -2.90
CA TYR A 198 -20.81 -30.66 -1.65
C TYR A 198 -20.94 -29.14 -1.73
N ALA A 199 -19.93 -28.47 -2.25
CA ALA A 199 -19.85 -27.01 -2.29
C ALA A 199 -19.51 -26.52 -3.70
N LEU A 200 -20.10 -25.38 -4.05
CA LEU A 200 -19.84 -24.65 -5.28
C LEU A 200 -19.84 -23.16 -4.91
N GLU A 201 -18.80 -22.45 -5.32
CA GLU A 201 -18.64 -21.02 -5.09
C GLU A 201 -18.25 -20.33 -6.40
N ILE A 202 -18.78 -19.13 -6.63
CA ILE A 202 -18.66 -18.43 -7.91
C ILE A 202 -18.28 -16.97 -7.68
N GLN A 203 -17.35 -16.49 -8.48
CA GLN A 203 -16.96 -15.09 -8.53
C GLN A 203 -16.71 -14.66 -9.98
N GLY A 204 -17.62 -13.87 -10.53
CA GLY A 204 -17.57 -13.54 -11.96
C GLY A 204 -17.62 -14.82 -12.81
N ASN A 205 -16.57 -15.10 -13.57
CA ASN A 205 -16.46 -16.33 -14.36
C ASN A 205 -15.67 -17.44 -13.66
N GLU A 206 -15.06 -17.15 -12.51
CA GLU A 206 -14.29 -18.11 -11.73
C GLU A 206 -15.22 -18.95 -10.87
N VAL A 207 -14.98 -20.26 -10.84
CA VAL A 207 -15.83 -21.23 -10.15
C VAL A 207 -14.96 -22.25 -9.43
N TRP A 208 -15.21 -22.40 -8.13
CA TRP A 208 -14.62 -23.45 -7.30
C TRP A 208 -15.68 -24.48 -6.95
N LEU A 209 -15.34 -25.75 -7.14
CA LEU A 209 -16.21 -26.88 -6.85
C LEU A 209 -15.46 -27.86 -5.96
N SER A 210 -16.08 -28.28 -4.87
CA SER A 210 -15.51 -29.28 -3.96
C SER A 210 -16.48 -30.41 -3.70
N GLY A 211 -15.95 -31.63 -3.61
CA GLY A 211 -16.72 -32.84 -3.39
C GLY A 211 -15.87 -34.03 -2.97
N ALA A 212 -16.47 -35.22 -2.99
CA ALA A 212 -15.78 -36.48 -2.67
C ALA A 212 -14.52 -36.73 -3.53
N GLY A 213 -14.52 -36.19 -4.76
CA GLY A 213 -13.41 -36.29 -5.72
C GLY A 213 -12.28 -35.27 -5.54
N GLY A 214 -12.36 -34.36 -4.56
CA GLY A 214 -11.40 -33.26 -4.37
C GLY A 214 -11.97 -31.89 -4.72
N THR A 215 -11.08 -30.90 -4.83
CA THR A 215 -11.38 -29.52 -5.20
C THR A 215 -10.97 -29.26 -6.65
N TYR A 216 -11.85 -28.58 -7.39
CA TYR A 216 -11.71 -28.24 -8.80
C TYR A 216 -11.91 -26.74 -9.00
N TYR A 217 -11.30 -26.22 -10.07
CA TYR A 217 -11.40 -24.81 -10.48
C TYR A 217 -11.79 -24.69 -11.96
N SER A 218 -12.48 -23.61 -12.29
CA SER A 218 -12.84 -23.24 -13.65
C SER A 218 -12.74 -21.71 -13.80
N ASP A 219 -12.10 -21.25 -14.86
CA ASP A 219 -11.97 -19.83 -15.22
C ASP A 219 -13.03 -19.36 -16.23
N ASN A 220 -13.95 -20.24 -16.62
CA ASN A 220 -14.87 -20.04 -17.74
C ASN A 220 -16.30 -20.48 -17.43
N ALA A 221 -16.75 -20.18 -16.21
CA ALA A 221 -18.12 -20.43 -15.74
C ALA A 221 -18.52 -21.92 -15.86
N GLY A 222 -17.59 -22.81 -15.49
CA GLY A 222 -17.80 -24.26 -15.39
C GLY A 222 -17.73 -25.02 -16.73
N LEU A 223 -17.28 -24.41 -17.83
CA LEU A 223 -17.18 -25.09 -19.13
C LEU A 223 -16.02 -26.09 -19.19
N SER A 224 -14.93 -25.80 -18.49
CA SER A 224 -13.81 -26.73 -18.28
C SER A 224 -13.32 -26.67 -16.85
N TRP A 225 -12.75 -27.78 -16.38
CA TRP A 225 -12.34 -27.96 -14.98
C TRP A 225 -10.89 -28.39 -14.89
N GLU A 226 -10.17 -27.74 -13.99
CA GLU A 226 -8.85 -28.13 -13.51
C GLU A 226 -8.99 -28.78 -12.12
N TRP A 227 -8.27 -29.88 -11.89
CA TRP A 227 -8.19 -30.49 -10.57
C TRP A 227 -7.08 -29.79 -9.77
N LEU A 228 -7.42 -29.24 -8.62
CA LEU A 228 -6.46 -28.50 -7.77
C LEU A 228 -5.79 -29.45 -6.76
N ASP A 229 -6.59 -30.10 -5.90
CA ASP A 229 -6.11 -30.92 -4.79
C ASP A 229 -7.20 -31.92 -4.31
N GLY A 230 -6.83 -32.90 -3.50
CA GLY A 230 -7.69 -33.90 -2.88
C GLY A 230 -8.42 -33.46 -1.62
N ARG A 231 -8.35 -32.18 -1.23
CA ARG A 231 -9.14 -31.61 -0.12
C ARG A 231 -10.63 -31.64 -0.43
N ARG A 232 -11.45 -31.82 0.61
CA ARG A 232 -12.90 -32.07 0.51
C ARG A 232 -13.68 -31.10 1.37
N PHE A 233 -13.80 -29.88 0.88
CA PHE A 233 -14.58 -28.84 1.52
C PHE A 233 -16.08 -29.10 1.36
N HIS A 234 -16.83 -28.92 2.45
CA HIS A 234 -18.29 -28.93 2.49
C HIS A 234 -18.87 -27.51 2.35
N ALA A 235 -18.05 -26.50 2.57
CA ALA A 235 -18.37 -25.10 2.29
C ALA A 235 -17.17 -24.40 1.65
N LEU A 236 -17.45 -23.50 0.72
CA LEU A 236 -16.48 -22.65 0.04
C LEU A 236 -16.98 -21.21 0.12
N ALA A 237 -16.06 -20.25 0.22
CA ALA A 237 -16.32 -18.84 0.06
C ALA A 237 -15.14 -18.20 -0.68
N ALA A 238 -15.42 -17.28 -1.59
CA ALA A 238 -14.42 -16.56 -2.36
C ALA A 238 -14.68 -15.05 -2.29
N ASP A 239 -13.65 -14.25 -2.53
CA ASP A 239 -13.74 -12.80 -2.51
C ASP A 239 -13.16 -12.14 -3.77
N GLY A 240 -13.50 -10.86 -3.96
CA GLY A 240 -13.06 -9.98 -5.06
C GLY A 240 -11.58 -10.05 -5.44
N SER A 241 -10.70 -10.43 -4.51
CA SER A 241 -9.25 -10.38 -4.64
C SER A 241 -8.61 -11.68 -5.14
N GLY A 242 -9.39 -12.76 -5.27
CA GLY A 242 -8.89 -14.10 -5.57
C GLY A 242 -8.57 -14.91 -4.32
N ALA A 243 -8.98 -14.44 -3.13
CA ALA A 243 -8.92 -15.24 -1.91
C ALA A 243 -10.07 -16.24 -1.88
N VAL A 244 -9.77 -17.47 -1.50
CA VAL A 244 -10.76 -18.56 -1.40
C VAL A 244 -10.53 -19.31 -0.11
N VAL A 245 -11.58 -19.54 0.65
CA VAL A 245 -11.54 -20.33 1.89
C VAL A 245 -12.46 -21.52 1.76
N GLY A 246 -11.95 -22.67 2.13
CA GLY A 246 -12.67 -23.92 2.18
C GLY A 246 -12.73 -24.44 3.60
N ALA A 247 -13.91 -24.91 4.00
CA ALA A 247 -14.14 -25.55 5.28
C ALA A 247 -14.83 -26.91 5.08
N GLY A 248 -14.54 -27.89 5.94
CA GLY A 248 -15.08 -29.24 5.83
C GLY A 248 -15.02 -30.05 7.12
N GLN A 249 -15.14 -31.36 6.96
CA GLN A 249 -15.19 -32.33 8.06
C GLN A 249 -13.88 -32.46 8.83
N ASP A 250 -13.96 -33.01 10.03
CA ASP A 250 -12.83 -33.22 10.96
C ASP A 250 -12.06 -31.91 11.26
N GLY A 251 -12.78 -30.79 11.19
CA GLY A 251 -12.29 -29.43 11.39
C GLY A 251 -11.66 -28.79 10.16
N LEU A 252 -11.47 -29.48 9.03
CA LEU A 252 -10.67 -28.98 7.89
C LEU A 252 -11.01 -27.53 7.54
N VAL A 253 -10.04 -26.63 7.67
CA VAL A 253 -10.11 -25.26 7.14
C VAL A 253 -8.81 -24.96 6.40
N ALA A 254 -8.92 -24.42 5.20
CA ALA A 254 -7.78 -23.96 4.42
C ALA A 254 -8.15 -22.70 3.64
N ALA A 255 -7.16 -21.86 3.41
CA ALA A 255 -7.30 -20.65 2.61
C ALA A 255 -6.29 -20.64 1.47
N SER A 256 -6.65 -19.94 0.42
CA SER A 256 -5.80 -19.63 -0.72
C SER A 256 -5.89 -18.14 -1.00
N THR A 257 -4.81 -17.56 -1.49
CA THR A 257 -4.74 -16.16 -1.96
C THR A 257 -4.34 -16.07 -3.44
N ASP A 258 -4.31 -17.21 -4.13
CA ASP A 258 -3.91 -17.34 -5.53
C ASP A 258 -4.98 -18.08 -6.36
N GLY A 259 -6.26 -17.88 -6.03
CA GLY A 259 -7.38 -18.50 -6.74
C GLY A 259 -7.51 -20.00 -6.52
N GLY A 260 -6.99 -20.53 -5.41
CA GLY A 260 -7.03 -21.96 -5.07
C GLY A 260 -5.90 -22.79 -5.67
N GLN A 261 -4.88 -22.18 -6.27
CA GLN A 261 -3.74 -22.89 -6.87
C GLN A 261 -2.82 -23.48 -5.79
N SER A 262 -2.61 -22.73 -4.71
CA SER A 262 -2.00 -23.19 -3.48
C SER A 262 -2.91 -22.88 -2.31
N TRP A 263 -2.89 -23.77 -1.32
CA TRP A 263 -3.78 -23.67 -0.17
C TRP A 263 -3.00 -23.92 1.11
N ASP A 264 -3.06 -22.95 2.00
CA ASP A 264 -2.52 -23.00 3.33
C ASP A 264 -3.57 -23.61 4.26
N ASN A 265 -3.22 -24.71 4.93
CA ASN A 265 -4.08 -25.23 5.98
C ASN A 265 -4.10 -24.22 7.11
N LEU A 266 -5.30 -23.80 7.47
CA LEU A 266 -5.46 -22.82 8.52
C LEU A 266 -5.22 -23.50 9.90
N GLU A 267 -5.58 -24.77 10.11
CA GLU A 267 -5.46 -25.45 11.41
C GLU A 267 -6.69 -25.19 12.31
N LEU A 268 -6.91 -26.15 13.19
CA LEU A 268 -8.20 -26.79 13.41
C LEU A 268 -8.78 -26.42 14.77
N ILE A 269 -10.11 -26.27 14.84
CA ILE A 269 -10.85 -26.66 16.04
C ILE A 269 -11.22 -28.14 15.83
N PRO A 270 -10.45 -29.09 16.39
CA PRO A 270 -10.65 -30.50 16.10
C PRO A 270 -12.02 -30.95 16.59
N GLY A 271 -12.75 -31.71 15.76
CA GLY A 271 -14.05 -32.29 16.12
C GLY A 271 -15.26 -31.43 15.78
N VAL A 272 -15.10 -30.34 15.01
CA VAL A 272 -16.22 -29.60 14.42
C VAL A 272 -16.30 -29.93 12.93
N ASP A 273 -17.47 -30.34 12.46
CA ASP A 273 -17.76 -30.45 11.04
C ASP A 273 -18.28 -29.11 10.51
N TRP A 274 -17.46 -28.42 9.74
CA TRP A 274 -17.83 -27.12 9.17
C TRP A 274 -18.75 -27.30 7.98
N SER A 275 -19.93 -26.69 8.07
CA SER A 275 -20.95 -26.73 7.01
C SER A 275 -21.16 -25.37 6.34
N ALA A 276 -20.61 -24.29 6.91
CA ALA A 276 -20.67 -22.97 6.33
C ALA A 276 -19.38 -22.18 6.55
N VAL A 277 -18.99 -21.43 5.52
CA VAL A 277 -17.93 -20.42 5.57
C VAL A 277 -18.41 -19.19 4.81
N ALA A 278 -18.07 -18.00 5.31
CA ALA A 278 -18.33 -16.74 4.64
C ALA A 278 -17.15 -15.79 4.82
N LEU A 279 -16.74 -15.11 3.75
CA LEU A 279 -15.69 -14.08 3.80
C LEU A 279 -16.31 -12.70 4.01
N THR A 280 -15.65 -11.88 4.81
CA THR A 280 -16.03 -10.48 5.07
C THR A 280 -14.93 -9.49 4.72
N GLY A 281 -13.80 -10.02 4.25
CA GLY A 281 -12.66 -9.31 3.67
C GLY A 281 -11.67 -10.32 3.09
N THR A 282 -10.55 -9.83 2.53
CA THR A 282 -9.55 -10.66 1.85
C THR A 282 -8.89 -11.71 2.74
N ARG A 283 -8.90 -11.49 4.06
CA ARG A 283 -8.20 -12.29 5.06
C ARG A 283 -9.00 -12.51 6.35
N SER A 284 -10.31 -12.35 6.28
CA SER A 284 -11.20 -12.52 7.44
C SER A 284 -12.57 -13.07 7.04
N GLY A 285 -13.18 -13.81 7.95
CA GLY A 285 -14.50 -14.37 7.73
C GLY A 285 -15.07 -15.08 8.95
N TYR A 286 -16.10 -15.88 8.69
CA TYR A 286 -16.84 -16.64 9.69
C TYR A 286 -16.96 -18.10 9.27
N LEU A 287 -16.85 -18.98 10.26
CA LEU A 287 -17.09 -20.42 10.15
C LEU A 287 -18.27 -20.79 11.04
N ALA A 288 -19.16 -21.65 10.55
CA ALA A 288 -20.24 -22.22 11.36
C ALA A 288 -20.40 -23.71 11.07
N GLY A 289 -20.64 -24.50 12.11
CA GLY A 289 -20.67 -25.94 12.00
C GLY A 289 -21.39 -26.65 13.14
N SER A 290 -21.08 -27.93 13.30
CA SER A 290 -21.67 -28.82 14.30
C SER A 290 -21.48 -28.34 15.74
N GLY A 291 -22.36 -28.74 16.64
CA GLY A 291 -22.29 -28.43 18.07
C GLY A 291 -22.68 -26.98 18.42
N GLY A 292 -23.16 -26.20 17.45
CA GLY A 292 -23.44 -24.77 17.63
C GLY A 292 -22.21 -23.87 17.50
N THR A 293 -21.07 -24.40 17.06
CA THR A 293 -19.82 -23.63 16.98
C THR A 293 -19.90 -22.59 15.87
N VAL A 294 -19.59 -21.34 16.24
CA VAL A 294 -19.42 -20.22 15.32
C VAL A 294 -18.09 -19.55 15.66
N VAL A 295 -17.26 -19.32 14.66
CA VAL A 295 -15.93 -18.74 14.84
C VAL A 295 -15.72 -17.64 13.83
N ALA A 296 -15.35 -16.46 14.32
CA ALA A 296 -14.73 -15.45 13.48
C ALA A 296 -13.26 -15.82 13.32
N PHE A 297 -12.77 -15.80 12.08
CA PHE A 297 -11.38 -16.06 11.79
C PHE A 297 -10.75 -14.89 11.04
N ARG A 298 -9.48 -14.65 11.35
CA ARG A 298 -8.58 -13.81 10.57
C ARG A 298 -7.28 -14.56 10.39
N TRP A 299 -6.69 -14.49 9.20
CA TRP A 299 -5.39 -15.10 8.93
C TRP A 299 -4.42 -14.08 8.35
N ILE A 300 -3.20 -14.07 8.85
CA ILE A 300 -2.12 -13.28 8.28
C ILE A 300 -0.91 -14.16 7.98
N LYS A 301 -0.18 -13.78 6.94
CA LYS A 301 1.02 -14.48 6.50
C LYS A 301 2.23 -13.60 6.80
N ALA A 302 3.19 -14.13 7.53
CA ALA A 302 4.53 -13.56 7.61
C ALA A 302 5.39 -14.31 6.59
N ALA A 303 6.09 -13.57 5.74
CA ALA A 303 7.08 -14.15 4.84
C ALA A 303 8.31 -13.24 4.81
N ALA A 304 9.42 -13.78 5.30
CA ALA A 304 10.68 -13.09 5.41
C ALA A 304 11.56 -13.48 4.21
N SER A 305 12.23 -12.50 3.61
CA SER A 305 13.08 -12.69 2.44
C SER A 305 14.41 -11.97 2.62
N GLY A 306 15.47 -12.54 2.04
CA GLY A 306 16.83 -12.04 2.14
C GLY A 306 17.81 -12.98 1.43
N PRO A 307 19.10 -12.63 1.34
CA PRO A 307 20.11 -13.53 0.81
C PRO A 307 20.34 -14.71 1.75
N VAL A 308 20.77 -15.84 1.18
CA VAL A 308 21.09 -17.06 1.94
C VAL A 308 22.45 -16.96 2.64
N SER A 309 23.36 -16.14 2.12
CA SER A 309 24.70 -15.90 2.69
C SER A 309 25.20 -14.49 2.42
N VAL A 310 26.05 -13.97 3.32
CA VAL A 310 26.70 -12.65 3.21
C VAL A 310 28.09 -12.67 3.85
N CYS A 311 29.03 -11.82 3.43
CA CYS A 311 30.33 -11.71 4.07
C CYS A 311 30.29 -10.83 5.32
N THR A 312 31.18 -11.11 6.29
CA THR A 312 31.31 -10.29 7.50
C THR A 312 31.65 -8.85 7.10
N GLY A 313 30.95 -7.85 7.68
CA GLY A 313 31.16 -6.44 7.33
C GLY A 313 30.44 -5.93 6.07
N GLU A 314 29.70 -6.78 5.37
CA GLU A 314 28.79 -6.33 4.30
C GLU A 314 27.39 -6.03 4.85
N THR A 315 26.74 -5.01 4.29
CA THR A 315 25.36 -4.66 4.67
C THR A 315 24.39 -5.59 3.95
N VAL A 316 23.45 -6.18 4.70
CA VAL A 316 22.37 -7.00 4.17
C VAL A 316 21.01 -6.39 4.49
N GLN A 317 20.08 -6.50 3.53
CA GLN A 317 18.67 -6.15 3.72
C GLN A 317 17.84 -7.42 3.87
N LEU A 318 17.02 -7.48 4.92
CA LEU A 318 15.94 -8.45 5.05
C LEU A 318 14.61 -7.72 4.80
N ASN A 319 13.70 -8.35 4.07
CA ASN A 319 12.42 -7.76 3.69
C ASN A 319 11.27 -8.68 4.07
N ALA A 320 10.15 -8.08 4.49
CA ALA A 320 8.88 -8.77 4.66
C ALA A 320 8.08 -8.69 3.35
N GLU A 321 7.32 -9.73 3.04
CA GLU A 321 6.31 -9.70 1.98
C GLU A 321 5.29 -8.58 2.25
N ALA A 322 4.84 -7.91 1.18
CA ALA A 322 3.87 -6.83 1.30
C ALA A 322 2.53 -7.40 1.76
N ILE A 323 1.98 -6.80 2.80
CA ILE A 323 0.68 -7.16 3.37
C ILE A 323 -0.22 -5.92 3.27
N PRO A 324 -1.39 -6.01 2.61
CA PRO A 324 -2.37 -4.93 2.57
C PRO A 324 -2.80 -4.54 4.00
N GLY A 325 -3.14 -3.26 4.22
CA GLY A 325 -3.55 -2.76 5.53
C GLY A 325 -2.45 -1.99 6.26
N ASN A 326 -2.52 -1.99 7.59
CA ASN A 326 -1.53 -1.33 8.47
C ASN A 326 -0.88 -2.35 9.44
N PRO A 327 -0.19 -3.38 8.91
CA PRO A 327 0.52 -4.33 9.76
C PRO A 327 1.69 -3.66 10.47
N THR A 328 2.01 -4.18 11.65
CA THR A 328 3.22 -3.85 12.39
C THR A 328 4.22 -4.99 12.25
N TYR A 329 5.51 -4.65 12.16
CA TYR A 329 6.58 -5.61 11.95
C TYR A 329 7.52 -5.60 13.16
N LEU A 330 8.07 -6.76 13.48
CA LEU A 330 9.11 -6.92 14.48
C LEU A 330 10.12 -7.95 13.98
N TRP A 331 11.36 -7.51 13.79
CA TRP A 331 12.48 -8.37 13.43
C TRP A 331 13.33 -8.66 14.66
N GLU A 332 13.58 -9.94 14.92
CA GLU A 332 14.46 -10.43 15.98
C GLU A 332 15.62 -11.20 15.37
N GLY A 333 16.83 -10.91 15.82
CA GLY A 333 18.04 -11.67 15.49
C GLY A 333 18.64 -12.36 16.72
N PRO A 334 19.85 -12.93 16.59
CA PRO A 334 20.53 -13.63 17.69
C PRO A 334 20.75 -12.79 18.95
N ASN A 335 20.80 -11.47 18.81
CA ASN A 335 21.08 -10.51 19.88
C ASN A 335 19.84 -9.68 20.30
N GLY A 336 18.63 -10.12 19.92
CA GLY A 336 17.37 -9.44 20.25
C GLY A 336 16.76 -8.68 19.07
N ILE A 337 15.96 -7.67 19.35
CA ILE A 337 15.21 -6.89 18.36
C ILE A 337 16.17 -6.08 17.48
N ILE A 338 16.00 -6.18 16.16
CA ILE A 338 16.84 -5.49 15.17
C ILE A 338 16.09 -4.44 14.34
N GLY A 339 14.76 -4.43 14.35
CA GLY A 339 13.97 -3.41 13.64
C GLY A 339 12.47 -3.68 13.68
N THR A 340 11.68 -2.67 13.31
CA THR A 340 10.20 -2.73 13.28
C THR A 340 9.58 -2.30 11.94
N GLY A 341 10.40 -2.16 10.91
CA GLY A 341 9.94 -1.82 9.56
C GLY A 341 9.63 -3.07 8.72
N SER A 342 8.99 -2.85 7.57
CA SER A 342 8.81 -3.89 6.53
C SER A 342 10.14 -4.34 5.90
N SER A 343 11.22 -3.62 6.17
CA SER A 343 12.60 -4.04 5.89
C SER A 343 13.52 -3.65 7.03
N VAL A 344 14.62 -4.39 7.18
CA VAL A 344 15.69 -4.09 8.14
C VAL A 344 17.04 -4.29 7.49
N SER A 345 17.92 -3.30 7.70
CA SER A 345 19.31 -3.34 7.27
C SER A 345 20.19 -3.72 8.44
N LEU A 346 21.09 -4.70 8.25
CA LEU A 346 22.00 -5.13 9.31
C LEU A 346 23.40 -5.37 8.78
N LEU A 347 24.37 -5.23 9.67
CA LEU A 347 25.81 -5.37 9.41
C LEU A 347 26.34 -6.49 10.31
N PRO A 348 26.44 -7.75 9.82
CA PRO A 348 26.90 -8.85 10.64
C PRO A 348 28.37 -8.68 11.02
N ALA A 349 28.65 -8.65 12.32
CA ALA A 349 29.99 -8.44 12.87
C ALA A 349 30.81 -9.73 13.04
N SER A 350 30.19 -10.91 12.93
CA SER A 350 30.85 -12.19 13.18
C SER A 350 30.32 -13.30 12.28
N ALA A 351 31.23 -14.11 11.75
CA ALA A 351 30.90 -15.28 10.94
C ALA A 351 30.12 -16.33 11.75
N GLY A 352 29.17 -17.00 11.10
CA GLY A 352 28.32 -18.01 11.70
C GLY A 352 26.92 -18.06 11.07
N ASP A 353 26.19 -19.11 11.42
CA ASP A 353 24.81 -19.31 11.00
C ASP A 353 23.88 -18.61 11.99
N ASN A 354 23.10 -17.63 11.52
CA ASN A 354 22.25 -16.80 12.36
C ASN A 354 20.79 -16.90 11.91
N TRP A 355 19.90 -17.20 12.86
CA TRP A 355 18.45 -17.17 12.63
C TRP A 355 17.90 -15.78 12.87
N TYR A 356 17.07 -15.33 11.93
CA TYR A 356 16.30 -14.10 12.04
C TYR A 356 14.82 -14.45 11.97
N VAL A 357 14.04 -13.86 12.87
CA VAL A 357 12.60 -14.10 13.00
C VAL A 357 11.88 -12.81 12.67
N LEU A 358 11.02 -12.86 11.66
CA LEU A 358 10.01 -11.85 11.39
C LEU A 358 8.77 -12.19 12.20
N SER A 359 8.25 -11.24 12.98
CA SER A 359 6.90 -11.28 13.50
C SER A 359 6.10 -10.16 12.85
N VAL A 360 4.92 -10.48 12.32
CA VAL A 360 3.97 -9.51 11.76
C VAL A 360 2.73 -9.53 12.62
N GLU A 361 2.26 -8.36 13.06
CA GLU A 361 1.02 -8.20 13.80
C GLU A 361 0.03 -7.27 13.10
N GLU A 362 -1.21 -7.71 12.92
CA GLU A 362 -2.32 -6.91 12.38
C GLU A 362 -3.60 -7.20 13.16
N ASP A 363 -4.26 -6.17 13.68
CA ASP A 363 -5.50 -6.26 14.48
C ASP A 363 -5.43 -7.31 15.61
N GLY A 364 -4.29 -7.38 16.30
CA GLY A 364 -4.02 -8.33 17.39
C GLY A 364 -3.67 -9.75 16.95
N CYS A 365 -3.58 -10.00 15.64
CA CYS A 365 -3.17 -11.28 15.07
C CYS A 365 -1.69 -11.30 14.74
N VAL A 366 -0.93 -12.33 15.16
CA VAL A 366 0.54 -12.34 15.09
C VAL A 366 1.10 -13.54 14.33
N ALA A 367 1.60 -13.36 13.11
CA ALA A 367 2.30 -14.38 12.30
C ALA A 367 3.81 -14.28 12.44
N LYS A 368 4.51 -15.41 12.26
CA LYS A 368 5.97 -15.44 12.31
C LYS A 368 6.56 -16.20 11.13
N ASP A 369 7.73 -15.75 10.69
CA ASP A 369 8.56 -16.49 9.74
C ASP A 369 10.02 -16.40 10.16
N SER A 370 10.81 -17.38 9.76
CA SER A 370 12.23 -17.44 10.11
C SER A 370 13.09 -17.69 8.89
N LEU A 371 14.17 -16.92 8.77
CA LEU A 371 15.21 -17.14 7.78
C LEU A 371 16.55 -17.45 8.46
N LEU A 372 17.32 -18.31 7.80
CA LEU A 372 18.70 -18.60 8.15
C LEU A 372 19.63 -17.80 7.25
N LEU A 373 20.44 -16.91 7.84
CA LEU A 373 21.47 -16.18 7.13
C LEU A 373 22.85 -16.72 7.54
N GLN A 374 23.60 -17.21 6.56
CA GLN A 374 24.98 -17.66 6.77
C GLN A 374 25.96 -16.50 6.59
N VAL A 375 26.61 -16.10 7.68
CA VAL A 375 27.64 -15.04 7.66
C VAL A 375 29.00 -15.70 7.44
N LEU A 376 29.62 -15.41 6.30
CA LEU A 376 30.90 -15.95 5.88
C LEU A 376 32.06 -15.08 6.39
N PRO A 377 33.19 -15.66 6.81
CA PRO A 377 34.35 -14.87 7.25
C PRO A 377 34.93 -14.08 6.08
N ALA A 378 35.16 -12.78 6.28
CA ALA A 378 35.92 -11.96 5.34
C ALA A 378 37.42 -12.26 5.48
N PRO A 379 38.22 -12.19 4.39
CA PRO A 379 39.68 -12.18 4.51
C PRO A 379 40.14 -10.92 5.25
N GLU A 380 41.34 -10.95 5.82
CA GLU A 380 41.99 -9.78 6.44
C GLU A 380 43.17 -9.38 5.56
N VAL A 381 43.17 -8.15 5.04
CA VAL A 381 44.33 -7.59 4.33
C VAL A 381 44.85 -6.33 5.02
N ASN A 382 46.16 -6.27 5.22
CA ASN A 382 46.85 -5.14 5.84
C ASN A 382 48.24 -4.99 5.21
N LEU A 383 48.42 -3.96 4.40
CA LEU A 383 49.65 -3.57 3.72
C LEU A 383 50.59 -2.74 4.62
N GLY A 384 50.16 -2.41 5.84
CA GLY A 384 50.93 -1.64 6.81
C GLY A 384 50.72 -0.13 6.71
N SER A 385 51.51 0.61 7.49
CA SER A 385 51.51 2.08 7.48
C SER A 385 52.18 2.64 6.23
N ASP A 386 51.89 3.90 5.89
CA ASP A 386 52.59 4.63 4.83
C ASP A 386 54.12 4.62 5.03
N VAL A 387 54.87 4.45 3.93
CA VAL A 387 56.32 4.26 3.93
C VAL A 387 57.00 5.34 3.08
N ALA A 388 58.05 5.95 3.63
CA ALA A 388 58.97 6.81 2.87
C ALA A 388 60.20 5.99 2.44
N LEU A 389 60.59 6.09 1.16
CA LEU A 389 61.77 5.44 0.59
C LEU A 389 62.76 6.50 0.09
N CYS A 390 64.07 6.22 0.17
CA CYS A 390 65.06 7.05 -0.51
C CYS A 390 65.15 6.70 -2.01
N GLU A 391 65.58 7.65 -2.84
CA GLU A 391 65.78 7.43 -4.28
C GLU A 391 66.70 6.21 -4.55
N GLY A 392 66.17 5.19 -5.22
CA GLY A 392 66.88 3.94 -5.54
C GLY A 392 66.58 2.76 -4.61
N GLU A 393 65.83 2.97 -3.53
CA GLU A 393 65.31 1.88 -2.68
C GLU A 393 64.01 1.27 -3.24
N THR A 394 63.73 0.02 -2.85
CA THR A 394 62.54 -0.73 -3.25
C THR A 394 61.86 -1.32 -2.03
N LEU A 395 60.52 -1.35 -2.02
CA LEU A 395 59.70 -2.00 -0.99
C LEU A 395 58.95 -3.19 -1.60
N LEU A 396 58.90 -4.31 -0.90
CA LEU A 396 58.09 -5.47 -1.29
C LEU A 396 56.81 -5.50 -0.45
N LEU A 397 55.67 -5.32 -1.11
CA LEU A 397 54.34 -5.47 -0.51
C LEU A 397 53.86 -6.90 -0.74
N ALA A 398 53.27 -7.53 0.28
CA ALA A 398 52.78 -8.92 0.19
C ALA A 398 51.35 -9.02 0.72
N GLY A 399 50.52 -9.78 0.00
CA GLY A 399 49.18 -10.14 0.44
C GLY A 399 49.19 -11.38 1.37
N PRO A 400 48.04 -11.68 2.03
CA PRO A 400 47.89 -12.85 2.88
C PRO A 400 47.96 -14.18 2.10
N ASP A 401 48.32 -15.28 2.77
CA ASP A 401 48.50 -16.61 2.17
C ASP A 401 47.19 -17.42 2.00
N ASP A 402 46.11 -17.04 2.69
CA ASP A 402 44.85 -17.80 2.82
C ASP A 402 43.73 -17.32 1.88
N VAL A 403 44.10 -16.74 0.75
CA VAL A 403 43.19 -16.20 -0.28
C VAL A 403 43.33 -16.95 -1.61
N VAL A 404 42.32 -16.85 -2.49
CA VAL A 404 42.31 -17.52 -3.80
C VAL A 404 42.73 -16.62 -4.96
N SER A 405 42.66 -15.29 -4.80
CA SER A 405 43.13 -14.35 -5.82
C SER A 405 43.55 -13.00 -5.23
N TYR A 406 44.48 -12.35 -5.92
CA TYR A 406 45.00 -11.00 -5.64
C TYR A 406 44.66 -10.06 -6.81
N ALA A 407 44.40 -8.79 -6.51
CA ALA A 407 44.23 -7.73 -7.49
C ALA A 407 44.89 -6.45 -6.98
N TRP A 408 46.03 -6.09 -7.56
CA TRP A 408 46.78 -4.88 -7.23
C TRP A 408 46.34 -3.68 -8.08
N SER A 409 46.64 -2.46 -7.61
CA SER A 409 46.36 -1.21 -8.34
C SER A 409 47.07 -1.10 -9.70
N ASP A 410 48.15 -1.84 -9.92
CA ASP A 410 48.86 -1.93 -11.20
C ASP A 410 48.22 -2.94 -12.18
N GLY A 411 47.18 -3.64 -11.74
CA GLY A 411 46.47 -4.67 -12.49
C GLY A 411 47.07 -6.08 -12.39
N SER A 412 48.11 -6.28 -11.59
CA SER A 412 48.72 -7.60 -11.40
C SER A 412 47.92 -8.48 -10.43
N GLY A 413 48.07 -9.81 -10.58
CA GLY A 413 47.41 -10.82 -9.75
C GLY A 413 48.37 -11.69 -8.94
N ASN A 414 49.57 -11.17 -8.67
CA ASN A 414 50.61 -11.87 -7.92
C ASN A 414 50.39 -11.70 -6.41
N ALA A 415 50.91 -12.62 -5.59
CA ALA A 415 50.86 -12.51 -4.13
C ALA A 415 51.73 -11.37 -3.57
N GLU A 416 52.73 -10.93 -4.34
CA GLU A 416 53.69 -9.89 -3.96
C GLU A 416 53.81 -8.83 -5.06
N LEU A 417 54.08 -7.58 -4.66
CA LEU A 417 54.33 -6.44 -5.54
C LEU A 417 55.56 -5.65 -5.06
N GLU A 418 56.56 -5.51 -5.93
CA GLU A 418 57.75 -4.68 -5.69
C GLU A 418 57.51 -3.26 -6.19
N VAL A 419 57.67 -2.27 -5.32
CA VAL A 419 57.40 -0.86 -5.59
C VAL A 419 58.63 0.01 -5.36
N ALA A 420 58.86 0.96 -6.27
CA ALA A 420 60.03 1.85 -6.27
C ALA A 420 59.69 3.31 -6.62
N THR A 421 58.40 3.64 -6.75
CA THR A 421 57.92 4.95 -7.20
C THR A 421 56.86 5.51 -6.27
N THR A 422 56.83 6.84 -6.11
CA THR A 422 55.80 7.54 -5.33
C THR A 422 54.41 7.23 -5.86
N GLY A 423 53.51 6.81 -4.99
CA GLY A 423 52.14 6.46 -5.35
C GLY A 423 51.34 5.80 -4.24
N ILE A 424 50.04 5.62 -4.48
CA ILE A 424 49.15 4.86 -3.62
C ILE A 424 48.98 3.47 -4.24
N TYR A 425 49.30 2.44 -3.47
CA TYR A 425 49.16 1.05 -3.89
C TYR A 425 48.03 0.41 -3.11
N SER A 426 47.09 -0.22 -3.82
CA SER A 426 45.95 -0.90 -3.21
C SER A 426 45.98 -2.38 -3.56
N LEU A 427 45.64 -3.24 -2.61
CA LEU A 427 45.44 -4.66 -2.82
C LEU A 427 43.99 -5.01 -2.49
N THR A 428 43.30 -5.68 -3.42
CA THR A 428 42.03 -6.38 -3.15
C THR A 428 42.27 -7.88 -3.20
N VAL A 429 41.80 -8.61 -2.19
CA VAL A 429 41.90 -10.08 -2.13
C VAL A 429 40.52 -10.73 -2.13
N VAL A 430 40.45 -11.99 -2.59
CA VAL A 430 39.22 -12.80 -2.52
C VAL A 430 39.56 -14.12 -1.84
N ASN A 431 38.77 -14.55 -0.84
CA ASN A 431 38.98 -15.83 -0.15
C ASN A 431 38.20 -16.99 -0.79
N ALA A 432 38.37 -18.21 -0.26
CA ALA A 432 37.73 -19.41 -0.79
C ALA A 432 36.18 -19.42 -0.72
N PHE A 433 35.58 -18.53 0.07
CA PHE A 433 34.14 -18.33 0.17
C PHE A 433 33.60 -17.27 -0.80
N GLY A 434 34.49 -16.59 -1.53
CA GLY A 434 34.14 -15.48 -2.43
C GLY A 434 34.07 -14.11 -1.77
N CYS A 435 34.42 -14.01 -0.48
CA CYS A 435 34.45 -12.73 0.24
C CYS A 435 35.70 -11.92 -0.09
N THR A 436 35.56 -10.59 -0.12
CA THR A 436 36.63 -9.67 -0.50
C THR A 436 37.00 -8.72 0.62
N ASP A 437 38.26 -8.32 0.67
CA ASP A 437 38.75 -7.23 1.52
C ASP A 437 39.81 -6.43 0.76
N SER A 438 40.03 -5.17 1.14
CA SER A 438 41.00 -4.29 0.49
C SER A 438 41.71 -3.37 1.45
N ASP A 439 43.00 -3.14 1.19
CA ASP A 439 43.80 -2.16 1.92
C ASP A 439 44.69 -1.33 0.98
N MET A 440 45.14 -0.17 1.44
CA MET A 440 45.98 0.77 0.70
C MET A 440 47.16 1.25 1.52
N VAL A 441 48.30 1.41 0.86
CA VAL A 441 49.50 2.02 1.44
C VAL A 441 50.02 3.12 0.52
N ALA A 442 50.34 4.29 1.09
CA ALA A 442 51.04 5.34 0.37
C ALA A 442 52.55 5.13 0.48
N VAL A 443 53.23 5.17 -0.68
CA VAL A 443 54.69 5.16 -0.74
C VAL A 443 55.14 6.52 -1.26
N GLU A 444 56.01 7.18 -0.51
CA GLU A 444 56.64 8.45 -0.89
C GLU A 444 58.13 8.22 -1.12
N VAL A 445 58.59 8.38 -2.37
CA VAL A 445 60.02 8.38 -2.69
C VAL A 445 60.53 9.80 -2.55
N GLN A 446 61.47 10.01 -1.62
CA GLN A 446 62.09 11.31 -1.37
C GLN A 446 63.34 11.48 -2.22
N GLU A 447 63.40 12.58 -2.98
CA GLU A 447 64.61 12.99 -3.69
C GLU A 447 65.66 13.50 -2.70
N ASN A 448 66.94 13.26 -3.00
CA ASN A 448 68.04 13.73 -2.17
C ASN A 448 68.06 15.26 -2.10
N GLY A 449 68.02 15.80 -0.87
CA GLY A 449 68.06 17.24 -0.64
C GLY A 449 69.37 17.86 -1.14
N THR A 450 69.27 18.88 -1.99
CA THR A 450 70.42 19.65 -2.46
C THR A 450 70.42 21.01 -1.76
N LEU A 451 71.43 21.27 -0.93
CA LEU A 451 71.65 22.55 -0.26
C LEU A 451 72.71 23.34 -1.03
N LEU A 452 72.38 24.56 -1.45
CA LEU A 452 73.36 25.51 -1.94
C LEU A 452 73.94 26.26 -0.73
N LEU A 453 75.25 26.17 -0.52
CA LEU A 453 75.97 26.95 0.48
C LEU A 453 76.61 28.15 -0.21
N ASP A 454 75.92 29.29 -0.11
CA ASP A 454 76.41 30.60 -0.50
C ASP A 454 76.81 31.43 0.74
N THR A 455 78.04 31.92 0.75
CA THR A 455 78.56 32.72 1.86
C THR A 455 79.48 33.79 1.32
N LEU A 456 79.50 34.92 2.00
CA LEU A 456 80.29 36.10 1.65
C LEU A 456 81.51 36.20 2.56
N LEU A 457 82.72 36.25 2.01
CA LEU A 457 83.98 36.37 2.76
C LEU A 457 84.68 37.73 2.51
N CYS A 458 85.36 38.33 3.51
CA CYS A 458 86.20 39.53 3.29
C CYS A 458 87.49 39.11 2.53
N SER A 459 88.08 40.02 1.74
CA SER A 459 89.29 39.72 0.95
C SER A 459 90.43 39.23 1.86
N GLY A 460 90.81 37.95 1.68
CA GLY A 460 91.83 37.26 2.48
C GLY A 460 91.34 36.12 3.39
N GLU A 461 90.03 35.81 3.43
CA GLU A 461 89.46 34.71 4.23
C GLU A 461 89.10 33.45 3.39
N PHE A 462 88.97 32.29 4.06
CA PHE A 462 88.65 30.97 3.46
C PHE A 462 87.61 30.19 4.30
N LEU A 463 86.87 29.26 3.67
CA LEU A 463 85.84 28.40 4.31
C LEU A 463 86.15 26.92 4.09
N GLU A 464 86.08 26.08 5.14
CA GLU A 464 86.23 24.62 5.04
C GLU A 464 84.85 23.93 5.08
N VAL A 465 84.55 23.08 4.10
CA VAL A 465 83.33 22.27 4.04
C VAL A 465 83.73 20.81 3.86
N ASN A 466 83.35 19.94 4.82
CA ASN A 466 83.61 18.50 4.79
C ASN A 466 85.09 18.09 4.57
N GLY A 467 86.04 18.89 5.05
CA GLY A 467 87.48 18.65 4.92
C GLY A 467 88.14 19.29 3.68
N ASN A 468 87.35 19.95 2.82
CA ASN A 468 87.84 20.67 1.63
C ASN A 468 87.77 22.19 1.83
N PHE A 469 88.81 22.92 1.39
CA PHE A 469 88.93 24.37 1.56
C PHE A 469 88.47 25.12 0.29
N TYR A 470 87.63 26.14 0.50
CA TYR A 470 87.08 27.02 -0.53
C TYR A 470 87.54 28.46 -0.25
N ASP A 471 88.21 29.08 -1.23
CA ASP A 471 88.83 30.40 -1.15
C ASP A 471 88.65 31.21 -2.46
N GLU A 472 89.27 32.39 -2.58
CA GLU A 472 89.08 33.31 -3.71
C GLU A 472 89.56 32.73 -5.06
N PHE A 473 90.30 31.62 -5.03
CA PHE A 473 90.79 30.89 -6.19
C PHE A 473 90.10 29.52 -6.38
N ASN A 474 89.35 29.05 -5.38
CA ASN A 474 88.52 27.84 -5.42
C ASN A 474 87.09 28.10 -4.86
N PRO A 475 86.25 28.88 -5.55
CA PRO A 475 84.98 29.35 -4.98
C PRO A 475 83.80 28.38 -5.16
N VAL A 476 83.97 27.24 -5.86
CA VAL A 476 82.86 26.31 -6.19
C VAL A 476 83.21 24.83 -5.99
N GLY A 477 82.26 24.01 -5.53
CA GLY A 477 82.42 22.56 -5.40
C GLY A 477 81.16 21.79 -4.98
N THR A 478 81.27 20.47 -4.78
CA THR A 478 80.14 19.60 -4.37
C THR A 478 80.59 18.58 -3.32
N GLU A 479 79.87 18.50 -2.20
CA GLU A 479 80.12 17.57 -1.09
C GLU A 479 78.89 16.69 -0.83
N VAL A 480 79.10 15.41 -0.46
CA VAL A 480 78.02 14.48 -0.09
C VAL A 480 78.01 14.30 1.43
N LEU A 481 76.86 14.49 2.06
CA LEU A 481 76.65 14.22 3.48
C LEU A 481 75.78 12.98 3.66
N PRO A 482 76.36 11.85 4.10
CA PRO A 482 75.62 10.61 4.30
C PRO A 482 74.58 10.74 5.42
N GLY A 483 73.32 10.42 5.14
CA GLY A 483 72.21 10.40 6.11
C GLY A 483 71.77 11.73 6.71
N ALA A 484 72.05 12.86 6.05
CA ALA A 484 71.81 14.20 6.58
C ALA A 484 70.42 14.80 6.28
N ALA A 485 69.60 14.17 5.43
CA ALA A 485 68.22 14.62 5.16
C ALA A 485 67.23 14.14 6.25
N VAL A 486 66.02 14.71 6.25
CA VAL A 486 64.91 14.21 7.09
C VAL A 486 64.68 12.73 6.75
N ASN A 487 64.56 11.87 7.77
CA ASN A 487 64.40 10.41 7.66
C ASN A 487 65.60 9.60 7.15
N GLY A 488 66.80 10.19 7.02
CA GLY A 488 68.05 9.44 6.87
C GLY A 488 68.55 9.21 5.44
N CYS A 489 67.99 9.89 4.43
CA CYS A 489 68.55 9.91 3.08
C CYS A 489 69.82 10.79 2.99
N ASP A 490 70.66 10.57 1.98
CA ASP A 490 71.88 11.34 1.73
C ASP A 490 71.54 12.75 1.21
N SER A 491 72.35 13.76 1.55
CA SER A 491 72.20 15.13 1.06
C SER A 491 73.42 15.58 0.27
N LEU A 492 73.22 16.44 -0.73
CA LEU A 492 74.28 17.06 -1.52
C LEU A 492 74.43 18.53 -1.11
N ILE A 493 75.66 18.98 -0.86
CA ILE A 493 75.99 20.41 -0.69
C ILE A 493 76.70 20.90 -1.95
N LEU A 494 76.13 21.89 -2.62
CA LEU A 494 76.79 22.66 -3.67
C LEU A 494 77.39 23.92 -3.02
N VAL A 495 78.71 24.09 -3.06
CA VAL A 495 79.39 25.27 -2.50
C VAL A 495 79.57 26.32 -3.59
N GLN A 496 79.19 27.57 -3.34
CA GLN A 496 79.40 28.71 -4.23
C GLN A 496 79.64 30.01 -3.41
N ILE A 497 80.89 30.46 -3.28
CA ILE A 497 81.29 31.57 -2.39
C ILE A 497 81.47 32.89 -3.17
N GLU A 498 80.95 34.00 -2.62
CA GLU A 498 81.14 35.36 -3.11
C GLU A 498 82.04 36.19 -2.14
N TYR A 499 82.62 37.31 -2.58
CA TYR A 499 83.56 38.13 -1.77
C TYR A 499 83.14 39.60 -1.67
N SER A 500 83.26 40.21 -0.47
CA SER A 500 82.81 41.59 -0.17
C SER A 500 83.92 42.65 -0.19
N ILE A 501 83.60 43.82 -0.73
CA ILE A 501 84.39 45.07 -0.76
C ILE A 501 83.48 46.21 -0.29
N THR A 502 83.92 47.03 0.69
CA THR A 502 83.02 47.90 1.49
C THR A 502 82.74 49.31 0.93
N GLU A 503 81.51 49.81 1.15
CA GLU A 503 80.99 51.16 0.85
C GLU A 503 80.55 51.93 2.15
N PRO A 504 80.48 53.29 2.16
CA PRO A 504 80.19 54.14 3.34
C PRO A 504 78.75 54.08 3.94
N ILE A 505 78.57 54.34 5.25
CA ILE A 505 77.30 54.40 6.03
C ILE A 505 76.76 55.84 6.17
N THR A 506 75.43 56.02 6.17
CA THR A 506 74.69 57.27 6.48
C THR A 506 73.66 57.03 7.61
N LEU A 507 73.44 57.98 8.54
CA LEU A 507 72.52 57.89 9.69
C LEU A 507 71.75 59.21 9.93
N ASP A 508 70.47 59.18 10.34
CA ASP A 508 69.66 60.39 10.57
C ASP A 508 69.06 60.44 12.00
N THR A 509 68.92 61.63 12.60
CA THR A 509 68.35 61.83 13.97
C THR A 509 67.41 63.05 14.06
N MET A 510 66.45 63.07 15.00
CA MET A 510 65.45 64.14 15.16
C MET A 510 65.43 64.71 16.60
N VAL A 511 65.43 66.05 16.74
CA VAL A 511 65.55 66.78 18.02
C VAL A 511 64.54 67.94 18.09
N CYS A 512 63.83 68.15 19.20
CA CYS A 512 62.89 69.29 19.34
C CYS A 512 63.60 70.64 19.13
N ALA A 513 62.94 71.60 18.47
CA ALA A 513 63.57 72.85 18.00
C ALA A 513 64.23 73.73 19.07
N SER A 514 63.95 73.51 20.36
CA SER A 514 64.56 74.19 21.51
C SER A 514 65.86 73.52 22.03
N GLY A 515 66.26 72.37 21.49
CA GLY A 515 67.38 71.55 21.98
C GLY A 515 68.72 71.73 21.27
N PHE A 516 68.86 72.70 20.35
CA PHE A 516 70.14 73.01 19.71
C PHE A 516 70.93 74.05 20.52
N PRO A 517 72.28 73.96 20.63
CA PRO A 517 73.23 72.98 20.07
C PRO A 517 73.59 71.78 21.00
N PHE A 518 74.10 70.65 20.47
CA PHE A 518 74.62 69.47 21.20
C PHE A 518 75.80 68.74 20.50
N MET A 519 76.44 67.74 21.13
CA MET A 519 77.60 67.01 20.58
C MET A 519 77.28 65.53 20.26
N TYR A 520 77.76 64.99 19.13
CA TYR A 520 77.66 63.56 18.78
C TYR A 520 79.03 63.01 18.30
N GLU A 521 79.54 61.98 18.97
CA GLU A 521 80.76 61.21 18.59
C GLU A 521 81.95 62.10 18.15
N ASN A 522 82.16 63.21 18.89
CA ASN A 522 83.18 64.26 18.70
C ASN A 522 82.91 65.35 17.65
N ILE A 523 81.68 65.51 17.17
CA ILE A 523 81.24 66.61 16.28
C ILE A 523 80.19 67.49 17.00
N GLU A 524 80.29 68.81 16.91
CA GLU A 524 79.32 69.80 17.45
C GLU A 524 78.20 70.07 16.42
N VAL A 525 76.95 69.86 16.83
CA VAL A 525 75.75 69.95 15.99
C VAL A 525 74.85 71.07 16.51
N ASP A 526 74.73 72.15 15.73
CA ASP A 526 74.15 73.43 16.13
C ASP A 526 72.85 73.82 15.41
N GLY A 527 72.36 72.95 14.52
CA GLY A 527 71.08 73.08 13.85
C GLY A 527 70.76 71.84 13.00
N SER A 528 69.65 71.87 12.27
CA SER A 528 69.29 70.78 11.36
C SER A 528 70.19 70.77 10.11
N GLY A 529 70.84 69.65 9.81
CA GLY A 529 71.76 69.49 8.67
C GLY A 529 72.65 68.23 8.77
N ASP A 530 73.61 68.08 7.84
CA ASP A 530 74.43 66.85 7.65
C ASP A 530 75.92 66.99 8.10
N TYR A 531 76.51 65.96 8.74
CA TYR A 531 77.86 65.89 9.34
C TYR A 531 78.60 64.53 9.01
N PHE A 532 79.94 64.33 9.18
CA PHE A 532 80.63 63.03 8.85
C PHE A 532 81.93 62.67 9.64
N THR A 533 82.27 61.35 9.78
CA THR A 533 83.50 60.77 10.42
C THR A 533 83.78 59.29 9.99
N GLN A 534 84.79 58.57 10.52
CA GLN A 534 85.22 57.20 10.06
C GLN A 534 85.34 56.15 11.22
N ILE A 535 84.88 54.90 11.00
CA ILE A 535 84.88 53.75 11.97
C ILE A 535 85.18 52.37 11.31
N LEU A 536 84.99 51.24 12.03
CA LEU A 536 85.07 49.84 11.50
C LEU A 536 83.66 49.22 11.39
N ASN A 537 83.39 48.40 10.36
CA ASN A 537 82.07 47.79 10.12
C ASN A 537 81.77 46.58 11.03
N ALA A 538 80.51 46.10 10.98
CA ALA A 538 80.03 44.98 11.80
C ALA A 538 80.70 43.62 11.48
N ASP A 539 81.27 43.47 10.28
CA ASP A 539 82.03 42.28 9.85
C ASP A 539 83.56 42.45 10.04
N GLY A 540 84.02 43.55 10.67
CA GLY A 540 85.42 43.79 11.05
C GLY A 540 86.31 44.49 10.00
N CYS A 541 85.78 44.91 8.85
CA CYS A 541 86.47 45.58 7.73
C CYS A 541 86.25 47.15 7.82
N PRO A 542 87.23 48.05 7.52
CA PRO A 542 87.13 49.52 7.79
C PRO A 542 86.07 50.30 6.96
N GLN A 543 85.38 51.32 7.53
CA GLN A 543 84.19 51.99 6.96
C GLN A 543 84.00 53.51 7.32
N MET A 544 83.28 54.31 6.52
CA MET A 544 82.99 55.77 6.72
C MET A 544 81.52 56.02 7.19
N ILE A 545 81.22 57.10 7.95
CA ILE A 545 79.87 57.49 8.44
C ILE A 545 79.47 58.95 8.05
N PHE A 546 78.22 59.17 7.63
CA PHE A 546 77.53 60.47 7.46
C PHE A 546 76.31 60.59 8.42
N LEU A 547 75.98 61.77 8.99
CA LEU A 547 74.93 62.02 10.00
C LEU A 547 73.99 63.20 9.62
N SER A 548 72.67 63.03 9.43
CA SER A 548 71.68 64.12 9.20
C SER A 548 70.78 64.42 10.42
N VAL A 549 70.41 65.68 10.69
CA VAL A 549 69.58 66.09 11.86
C VAL A 549 68.33 66.91 11.47
N GLN A 550 67.13 66.58 11.97
CA GLN A 550 65.85 67.29 11.73
C GLN A 550 65.07 67.70 13.02
N ALA A 551 64.16 68.69 12.96
CA ALA A 551 63.48 69.26 14.15
C ALA A 551 61.95 69.01 14.25
N LEU A 552 61.43 68.68 15.46
CA LEU A 552 60.01 68.30 15.72
C LEU A 552 59.17 69.36 16.51
N GLN A 553 57.82 69.36 16.34
CA GLN A 553 56.79 70.24 16.99
C GLN A 553 55.63 69.44 17.67
N SER A 554 54.83 70.08 18.55
CA SER A 554 53.78 69.48 19.41
C SER A 554 52.44 69.12 18.74
N TYR A 555 51.62 68.26 19.37
CA TYR A 555 50.39 67.65 18.81
C TYR A 555 49.14 67.84 19.70
N ASN A 556 47.97 68.11 19.12
CA ASN A 556 46.66 68.19 19.80
C ASN A 556 45.65 67.27 19.08
N VAL A 557 44.86 66.48 19.83
CA VAL A 557 43.90 65.51 19.24
C VAL A 557 42.52 65.56 19.91
N SER A 558 41.47 65.37 19.12
CA SER A 558 40.07 65.30 19.59
C SER A 558 39.37 64.03 19.10
N PHE A 559 38.50 63.45 19.91
CA PHE A 559 37.66 62.30 19.52
C PHE A 559 36.25 62.40 20.12
N GLU A 560 35.27 61.77 19.46
CA GLU A 560 33.85 61.82 19.81
C GLU A 560 33.37 60.47 20.40
N ALA A 561 32.44 60.51 21.36
CA ALA A 561 31.78 59.33 21.93
C ALA A 561 30.30 59.62 22.23
N SER A 562 29.47 58.58 22.42
CA SER A 562 28.04 58.74 22.75
C SER A 562 27.55 57.72 23.79
N PHE A 563 26.47 58.05 24.50
CA PHE A 563 25.79 57.16 25.46
C PHE A 563 24.25 57.29 25.36
N CYS A 564 23.51 56.29 25.85
CA CYS A 564 22.05 56.20 25.70
C CYS A 564 21.28 57.05 26.73
N GLU A 565 20.05 57.45 26.39
CA GLU A 565 19.21 58.32 27.22
C GLU A 565 19.02 57.75 28.64
N GLY A 566 19.45 58.50 29.66
CA GLY A 566 19.45 58.07 31.07
C GLY A 566 20.62 57.20 31.52
N GLY A 567 21.57 56.88 30.63
CA GLY A 567 22.80 56.13 30.89
C GLY A 567 23.99 56.99 31.34
N PHE A 568 25.19 56.40 31.36
CA PHE A 568 26.43 57.12 31.71
C PHE A 568 27.62 56.64 30.87
N TYR A 569 28.62 57.51 30.69
CA TYR A 569 29.87 57.21 30.01
C TYR A 569 31.06 57.44 30.95
N VAL A 570 31.97 56.46 31.07
CA VAL A 570 33.14 56.57 31.95
C VAL A 570 34.35 56.99 31.14
N TRP A 571 34.87 58.18 31.42
CA TRP A 571 36.09 58.69 30.77
C TRP A 571 37.15 58.99 31.81
N ASN A 572 38.27 58.26 31.72
CA ASN A 572 39.46 58.45 32.57
C ASN A 572 39.13 58.43 34.08
N GLU A 573 38.42 57.38 34.51
CA GLU A 573 37.95 57.12 35.88
C GLU A 573 36.84 58.06 36.41
N GLN A 574 36.35 59.02 35.62
CA GLN A 574 35.19 59.86 35.96
C GLN A 574 33.91 59.39 35.23
N ILE A 575 32.78 59.37 35.95
CA ILE A 575 31.45 59.04 35.41
C ILE A 575 30.77 60.31 34.91
N LEU A 576 30.46 60.37 33.61
CA LEU A 576 29.80 61.49 32.95
C LEU A 576 28.36 61.08 32.56
N THR A 577 27.37 61.86 32.98
CA THR A 577 25.92 61.56 32.78
C THR A 577 25.22 62.59 31.89
N ASN A 578 25.94 63.61 31.41
CA ASN A 578 25.38 64.68 30.58
C ASN A 578 26.26 64.86 29.33
N PRO A 579 25.68 65.15 28.15
CA PRO A 579 26.45 65.41 26.94
C PRO A 579 27.20 66.76 27.02
N GLY A 580 28.38 66.84 26.39
CA GLY A 580 29.24 68.03 26.41
C GLY A 580 30.68 67.77 25.96
N THR A 581 31.49 68.83 25.89
CA THR A 581 32.92 68.75 25.52
C THR A 581 33.81 68.85 26.76
N TYR A 582 34.75 67.92 26.90
CA TYR A 582 35.65 67.79 28.04
C TYR A 582 37.12 67.80 27.56
N ILE A 583 37.98 68.64 28.14
CA ILE A 583 39.37 68.84 27.69
C ILE A 583 40.33 68.55 28.84
N ARG A 584 41.45 67.89 28.56
CA ARG A 584 42.55 67.73 29.53
C ARG A 584 43.93 67.86 28.88
N ASP A 585 44.85 68.48 29.61
CA ASP A 585 46.23 68.72 29.19
C ASP A 585 47.19 67.74 29.87
N PHE A 586 48.24 67.31 29.17
CA PHE A 586 49.30 66.45 29.72
C PHE A 586 50.68 67.06 29.44
N THR A 587 51.52 67.10 30.48
CA THR A 587 52.86 67.68 30.44
C THR A 587 53.92 66.58 30.46
N ALA A 588 54.74 66.50 29.41
CA ALA A 588 55.85 65.55 29.32
C ALA A 588 57.16 66.23 29.73
N THR A 589 58.03 65.50 30.44
CA THR A 589 59.23 66.07 31.08
C THR A 589 60.31 66.54 30.11
N ASP A 590 60.18 66.25 28.81
CA ASP A 590 61.06 66.72 27.72
C ASP A 590 60.38 67.75 26.76
N GLY A 591 59.31 68.41 27.19
CA GLY A 591 58.98 69.77 26.73
C GLY A 591 58.16 69.95 25.44
N CYS A 592 57.38 68.97 24.98
CA CYS A 592 56.28 69.21 24.02
C CYS A 592 54.94 68.78 24.62
N ASP A 593 54.21 69.73 25.21
CA ASP A 593 52.93 69.49 25.88
C ASP A 593 51.82 69.21 24.85
N SER A 594 50.92 68.27 25.16
CA SER A 594 49.82 67.85 24.27
C SER A 594 48.46 67.95 24.98
N THR A 595 47.40 68.34 24.24
CA THR A 595 46.03 68.46 24.77
C THR A 595 45.08 67.45 24.09
N VAL A 596 44.17 66.85 24.88
CA VAL A 596 43.18 65.87 24.43
C VAL A 596 41.76 66.37 24.74
N THR A 597 40.89 66.39 23.73
CA THR A 597 39.49 66.87 23.81
C THR A 597 38.49 65.75 23.47
N LEU A 598 37.59 65.42 24.39
CA LEU A 598 36.45 64.50 24.20
C LEU A 598 35.16 65.30 23.94
N ILE A 599 34.39 64.96 22.91
CA ILE A 599 33.03 65.46 22.68
C ILE A 599 32.04 64.29 22.92
N LEU A 600 31.16 64.42 23.92
CA LEU A 600 30.21 63.39 24.34
C LEU A 600 28.77 63.79 23.97
N THR A 601 28.03 62.92 23.27
CA THR A 601 26.62 63.17 22.85
C THR A 601 25.66 62.08 23.36
N GLU A 602 24.38 62.42 23.56
CA GLU A 602 23.32 61.49 24.04
C GLU A 602 22.47 61.00 22.86
N ALA A 603 22.23 59.69 22.76
CA ALA A 603 21.50 59.05 21.64
C ALA A 603 20.18 58.41 22.12
N PRO A 604 19.04 58.67 21.43
CA PRO A 604 17.73 58.10 21.80
C PRO A 604 17.61 56.62 21.38
N ALA A 605 16.73 55.86 22.05
CA ALA A 605 16.42 54.49 21.71
C ALA A 605 15.79 54.39 20.31
N ALA A 606 16.16 53.36 19.54
CA ALA A 606 15.64 53.14 18.20
C ALA A 606 14.29 52.42 18.24
N GLU A 607 13.25 53.06 17.72
CA GLU A 607 11.92 52.48 17.52
C GLU A 607 11.76 52.03 16.06
N THR A 608 11.19 50.84 15.85
CA THR A 608 10.87 50.32 14.52
C THR A 608 9.46 49.76 14.49
N ASN A 609 8.67 50.14 13.49
CA ASN A 609 7.34 49.58 13.28
C ASN A 609 7.43 48.44 12.26
N LEU A 610 6.86 47.30 12.60
CA LEU A 610 6.88 46.09 11.79
C LEU A 610 5.43 45.63 11.55
N GLU A 611 4.99 45.63 10.30
CA GLU A 611 3.67 45.11 9.92
C GLU A 611 3.86 43.76 9.24
N LEU A 612 3.24 42.71 9.78
CA LEU A 612 3.33 41.35 9.25
C LEU A 612 1.93 40.74 9.13
N SER A 613 1.78 39.84 8.16
CA SER A 613 0.57 39.06 7.98
C SER A 613 0.93 37.59 7.74
N VAL A 614 0.23 36.69 8.43
CA VAL A 614 0.42 35.22 8.34
C VAL A 614 -0.93 34.51 8.28
N CYS A 615 -0.91 33.22 7.99
CA CYS A 615 -2.10 32.39 7.91
C CYS A 615 -2.43 31.73 9.25
N GLU A 616 -3.70 31.40 9.46
CA GLU A 616 -4.17 30.74 10.68
C GLU A 616 -3.46 29.39 10.88
N GLY A 617 -2.77 29.25 12.02
CA GLY A 617 -1.91 28.10 12.33
C GLY A 617 -0.41 28.36 12.18
N GLU A 618 -0.01 29.47 11.57
CA GLU A 618 1.38 29.92 11.49
C GLU A 618 1.74 30.86 12.65
N THR A 619 3.01 30.83 13.06
CA THR A 619 3.53 31.69 14.14
C THR A 619 4.64 32.60 13.64
N VAL A 620 4.66 33.84 14.16
CA VAL A 620 5.72 34.81 13.88
C VAL A 620 6.59 34.99 15.12
N MET A 621 7.90 34.81 14.94
CA MET A 621 8.91 35.05 15.97
C MET A 621 9.43 36.49 15.87
N VAL A 622 9.35 37.27 16.95
CA VAL A 622 10.04 38.56 17.06
C VAL A 622 10.86 38.58 18.36
N GLY A 623 12.18 38.44 18.22
CA GLY A 623 13.06 38.17 19.36
C GLY A 623 12.88 36.73 19.86
N ASP A 624 12.70 36.55 21.17
CA ASP A 624 12.43 35.26 21.82
C ASP A 624 10.92 35.04 22.11
N MET A 625 10.04 35.81 21.46
CA MET A 625 8.59 35.76 21.66
C MET A 625 7.84 35.38 20.38
N ASP A 626 6.80 34.57 20.55
CA ASP A 626 6.01 33.97 19.47
C ASP A 626 4.61 34.60 19.47
N PHE A 627 4.11 34.94 18.28
CA PHE A 627 2.80 35.54 18.10
C PHE A 627 2.00 34.77 17.05
N ASP A 628 0.78 34.38 17.40
CA ASP A 628 -0.13 33.54 16.60
C ASP A 628 -1.55 34.13 16.47
N ALA A 629 -1.76 35.35 17.00
CA ALA A 629 -3.05 36.03 17.03
C ALA A 629 -2.97 37.43 16.41
N THR A 630 -4.07 37.87 15.79
CA THR A 630 -4.17 39.24 15.26
C THR A 630 -4.12 40.26 16.39
N GLY A 631 -3.23 41.25 16.29
CA GLY A 631 -3.08 42.28 17.30
C GLY A 631 -1.92 43.22 17.05
N THR A 632 -1.83 44.26 17.88
CA THR A 632 -0.67 45.16 17.95
C THR A 632 0.09 44.87 19.24
N TYR A 633 1.37 44.55 19.12
CA TYR A 633 2.26 44.13 20.19
C TYR A 633 3.46 45.06 20.25
N GLU A 634 3.89 45.43 21.45
CA GLU A 634 5.13 46.16 21.68
C GLU A 634 6.18 45.18 22.23
N VAL A 635 7.26 44.99 21.47
CA VAL A 635 8.32 44.03 21.78
C VAL A 635 9.60 44.79 22.09
N VAL A 636 10.09 44.65 23.32
CA VAL A 636 11.35 45.26 23.77
C VAL A 636 12.48 44.25 23.60
N LEU A 637 13.44 44.56 22.71
CA LEU A 637 14.63 43.75 22.49
C LEU A 637 15.79 44.34 23.31
N ASN A 638 16.23 43.60 24.33
CA ASN A 638 17.27 44.06 25.25
C ASN A 638 18.67 43.97 24.62
N GLY A 639 19.34 45.12 24.46
CA GLY A 639 20.70 45.19 23.93
C GLY A 639 21.76 44.94 25.00
N ALA A 640 22.91 44.35 24.62
CA ALA A 640 24.00 43.94 25.53
C ALA A 640 24.69 45.09 26.32
N ALA A 641 24.28 46.34 26.14
CA ALA A 641 24.75 47.51 26.89
C ALA A 641 23.62 48.37 27.49
N GLY A 642 22.38 47.88 27.53
CA GLY A 642 21.23 48.58 28.12
C GLY A 642 20.58 49.65 27.24
N CYS A 643 20.80 49.61 25.93
CA CYS A 643 20.04 50.41 24.97
C CYS A 643 19.02 49.50 24.32
N ASP A 644 17.82 49.46 24.89
CA ASP A 644 16.75 48.57 24.45
C ASP A 644 16.11 49.14 23.17
N SER A 645 15.82 48.27 22.21
CA SER A 645 15.12 48.66 20.97
C SER A 645 13.66 48.23 21.07
N ILE A 646 12.74 49.10 20.65
CA ILE A 646 11.30 48.80 20.69
C ILE A 646 10.82 48.47 19.28
N VAL A 647 10.23 47.30 19.12
CA VAL A 647 9.54 46.87 17.90
C VAL A 647 8.04 46.93 18.14
N ASN A 648 7.35 47.84 17.44
CA ASN A 648 5.89 47.86 17.41
C ASN A 648 5.41 46.94 16.29
N LEU A 649 5.02 45.71 16.64
CA LEU A 649 4.51 44.70 15.73
C LEU A 649 3.00 44.87 15.55
N ALA A 650 2.52 45.07 14.32
CA ALA A 650 1.11 44.87 13.97
C ALA A 650 0.99 43.56 13.17
N LEU A 651 0.39 42.54 13.78
CA LEU A 651 0.19 41.22 13.20
C LEU A 651 -1.26 41.05 12.76
N THR A 652 -1.48 40.65 11.51
CA THR A 652 -2.80 40.23 10.98
C THR A 652 -2.77 38.75 10.63
N VAL A 653 -3.65 37.95 11.22
CA VAL A 653 -3.78 36.51 10.94
C VAL A 653 -5.01 36.29 10.05
N PHE A 654 -4.79 35.77 8.84
CA PHE A 654 -5.87 35.48 7.89
C PHE A 654 -6.42 34.06 8.09
N PRO A 655 -7.75 33.87 8.14
CA PRO A 655 -8.35 32.55 8.34
C PRO A 655 -8.19 31.65 7.11
N ASN A 656 -8.21 30.34 7.34
CA ASN A 656 -8.25 29.33 6.27
C ASN A 656 -9.70 29.12 5.80
N ASP A 657 -9.92 29.00 4.49
CA ASP A 657 -11.26 28.76 3.93
C ASP A 657 -11.53 27.25 3.79
N LEU A 658 -12.69 26.80 4.27
CA LEU A 658 -13.23 25.47 3.97
C LEU A 658 -14.54 25.64 3.19
N ALA A 659 -14.60 25.05 1.99
CA ALA A 659 -15.88 24.93 1.28
C ALA A 659 -16.14 23.49 0.85
N THR A 660 -17.38 23.07 1.05
CA THR A 660 -17.88 21.73 0.80
C THR A 660 -18.91 21.77 -0.32
N GLU A 661 -18.80 20.86 -1.28
CA GLU A 661 -19.73 20.64 -2.37
C GLU A 661 -20.15 19.16 -2.38
N THR A 662 -21.36 18.87 -2.87
CA THR A 662 -21.86 17.51 -3.06
C THR A 662 -22.27 17.35 -4.52
N ALA A 663 -21.92 16.22 -5.13
CA ALA A 663 -22.36 15.88 -6.48
C ALA A 663 -22.85 14.42 -6.52
N GLU A 664 -23.79 14.15 -7.42
CA GLU A 664 -24.39 12.84 -7.61
C GLU A 664 -24.33 12.51 -9.11
N ILE A 665 -23.84 11.33 -9.45
CA ILE A 665 -23.79 10.82 -10.83
C ILE A 665 -24.25 9.36 -10.90
N CYS A 666 -24.57 8.89 -12.09
CA CYS A 666 -24.89 7.49 -12.33
C CYS A 666 -23.63 6.69 -12.71
N ASP A 667 -23.66 5.38 -12.49
CA ASP A 667 -22.55 4.49 -12.84
C ASP A 667 -22.19 4.60 -14.33
N GLY A 668 -20.90 4.75 -14.63
CA GLY A 668 -20.38 5.02 -15.98
C GLY A 668 -20.44 6.48 -16.45
N GLU A 669 -21.04 7.39 -15.70
CA GLU A 669 -20.91 8.83 -15.93
C GLU A 669 -19.63 9.42 -15.31
N THR A 670 -19.31 10.66 -15.65
CA THR A 670 -18.15 11.36 -15.10
C THR A 670 -18.53 12.76 -14.62
N TYR A 671 -18.11 13.12 -13.41
CA TYR A 671 -18.20 14.47 -12.87
C TYR A 671 -16.88 15.22 -13.08
N THR A 672 -16.94 16.44 -13.62
CA THR A 672 -15.74 17.29 -13.74
C THR A 672 -15.68 18.27 -12.58
N TRP A 673 -14.74 18.07 -11.65
CA TRP A 673 -14.53 18.93 -10.49
C TRP A 673 -13.13 19.54 -10.50
N GLU A 674 -13.05 20.86 -10.54
CA GLU A 674 -11.78 21.62 -10.57
C GLU A 674 -10.79 21.11 -11.64
N GLY A 675 -11.29 20.64 -12.78
CA GLY A 675 -10.51 20.10 -13.90
C GLY A 675 -10.17 18.61 -13.81
N MET A 676 -10.51 17.91 -12.73
CA MET A 676 -10.42 16.46 -12.60
C MET A 676 -11.70 15.79 -13.09
N MET A 677 -11.57 14.67 -13.82
CA MET A 677 -12.71 13.83 -14.20
C MET A 677 -12.81 12.66 -13.21
N LEU A 678 -13.93 12.58 -12.49
CA LEU A 678 -14.17 11.64 -11.41
C LEU A 678 -15.34 10.72 -11.78
N SER A 679 -15.19 9.42 -11.51
CA SER A 679 -16.21 8.39 -11.75
C SER A 679 -16.45 7.47 -10.55
N GLU A 680 -15.63 7.55 -9.50
CA GLU A 680 -15.71 6.71 -8.31
C GLU A 680 -16.32 7.48 -7.14
N PRO A 681 -17.14 6.85 -6.28
CA PRO A 681 -17.70 7.52 -5.12
C PRO A 681 -16.62 7.83 -4.08
N GLY A 682 -16.78 8.93 -3.36
CA GLY A 682 -15.89 9.28 -2.27
C GLY A 682 -15.76 10.77 -2.00
N GLN A 683 -14.99 11.08 -0.97
CA GLN A 683 -14.67 12.45 -0.58
C GLN A 683 -13.33 12.87 -1.19
N TYR A 684 -13.36 13.83 -2.09
CA TYR A 684 -12.20 14.40 -2.76
C TYR A 684 -11.84 15.73 -2.11
N GLN A 685 -10.55 15.96 -1.87
CA GLN A 685 -10.07 17.22 -1.31
C GLN A 685 -9.00 17.85 -2.20
N LEU A 686 -9.06 19.17 -2.33
CA LEU A 686 -8.08 19.96 -3.04
C LEU A 686 -7.59 21.08 -2.12
N VAL A 687 -6.27 21.16 -1.96
CA VAL A 687 -5.63 22.29 -1.29
C VAL A 687 -5.39 23.38 -2.33
N TYR A 688 -5.80 24.61 -2.03
CA TYR A 688 -5.61 25.77 -2.89
C TYR A 688 -5.28 26.99 -2.04
N THR A 689 -4.57 27.94 -2.62
CA THR A 689 -4.25 29.20 -1.94
C THR A 689 -5.39 30.19 -2.14
N ASN A 690 -5.99 30.69 -1.06
CA ASN A 690 -7.07 31.67 -1.15
C ASN A 690 -6.54 33.06 -1.56
N ALA A 691 -7.46 34.03 -1.75
CA ALA A 691 -7.11 35.38 -2.20
C ALA A 691 -6.18 36.14 -1.24
N GLN A 692 -6.04 35.69 0.01
CA GLN A 692 -5.14 36.28 1.01
C GLN A 692 -3.79 35.55 1.12
N GLY A 693 -3.56 34.51 0.31
CA GLY A 693 -2.30 33.77 0.30
C GLY A 693 -2.26 32.55 1.23
N CYS A 694 -3.39 32.16 1.84
CA CYS A 694 -3.45 31.05 2.80
C CYS A 694 -3.90 29.74 2.18
N ASP A 695 -3.23 28.65 2.58
CA ASP A 695 -3.58 27.29 2.20
C ASP A 695 -4.96 26.93 2.77
N SER A 696 -5.90 26.72 1.87
CA SER A 696 -7.32 26.49 2.12
C SER A 696 -7.77 25.18 1.48
N ILE A 697 -8.89 24.64 1.94
CA ILE A 697 -9.36 23.30 1.52
C ILE A 697 -10.72 23.41 0.83
N ARG A 698 -10.84 22.75 -0.32
CA ARG A 698 -12.13 22.44 -0.96
C ARG A 698 -12.39 20.95 -0.85
N VAL A 699 -13.63 20.59 -0.52
CA VAL A 699 -14.06 19.20 -0.37
C VAL A 699 -15.25 18.95 -1.28
N LEU A 700 -15.18 17.89 -2.08
CA LEU A 700 -16.30 17.33 -2.84
C LEU A 700 -16.68 15.98 -2.23
N ASP A 701 -17.95 15.79 -1.88
CA ASP A 701 -18.53 14.48 -1.61
C ASP A 701 -19.28 13.99 -2.86
N LEU A 702 -18.72 13.00 -3.55
CA LEU A 702 -19.29 12.45 -4.79
C LEU A 702 -19.97 11.12 -4.49
N ALA A 703 -21.29 11.06 -4.71
CA ALA A 703 -22.04 9.81 -4.70
C ALA A 703 -22.22 9.29 -6.13
N VAL A 704 -22.03 7.98 -6.31
CA VAL A 704 -22.25 7.28 -7.58
C VAL A 704 -23.36 6.26 -7.37
N PHE A 705 -24.48 6.43 -8.07
CA PHE A 705 -25.63 5.53 -7.97
C PHE A 705 -25.60 4.46 -9.06
N PRO A 706 -25.89 3.19 -8.72
CA PRO A 706 -25.94 2.13 -9.71
C PRO A 706 -27.07 2.37 -10.72
N ASN A 707 -26.81 2.14 -12.00
CA ASN A 707 -27.87 2.21 -13.02
C ASN A 707 -28.94 1.15 -12.76
N PRO A 708 -30.23 1.46 -12.97
CA PRO A 708 -31.28 0.46 -12.90
C PRO A 708 -31.10 -0.56 -14.02
N GLU A 709 -31.20 -1.86 -13.73
CA GLU A 709 -31.03 -2.90 -14.75
C GLU A 709 -32.38 -3.55 -15.05
N LEU A 710 -32.78 -3.60 -16.33
CA LEU A 710 -33.98 -4.31 -16.78
C LEU A 710 -33.65 -5.74 -17.19
N PHE A 711 -34.58 -6.66 -16.96
CA PHE A 711 -34.51 -7.97 -17.61
C PHE A 711 -35.87 -8.50 -18.05
N ILE A 712 -35.79 -9.49 -18.94
CA ILE A 712 -36.96 -10.17 -19.49
C ILE A 712 -37.38 -11.29 -18.56
N VAL A 713 -38.56 -11.15 -17.97
CA VAL A 713 -39.20 -12.20 -17.18
C VAL A 713 -39.78 -13.27 -18.11
N ASP A 714 -40.54 -12.84 -19.12
CA ASP A 714 -41.15 -13.72 -20.13
C ASP A 714 -41.54 -12.93 -21.41
N THR A 715 -41.62 -13.62 -22.54
CA THR A 715 -42.17 -13.08 -23.80
C THR A 715 -43.14 -14.06 -24.44
N LEU A 716 -44.30 -13.57 -24.86
CA LEU A 716 -45.28 -14.34 -25.62
C LEU A 716 -45.16 -13.99 -27.11
N PRO A 717 -45.00 -14.98 -28.01
CA PRO A 717 -44.87 -14.74 -29.43
C PRO A 717 -46.17 -14.21 -30.05
N ASP A 718 -46.03 -13.37 -31.07
CA ASP A 718 -47.14 -12.85 -31.87
C ASP A 718 -47.47 -13.80 -33.03
N ASN A 719 -48.76 -14.06 -33.25
CA ASN A 719 -49.25 -14.90 -34.35
C ASN A 719 -49.57 -14.11 -35.64
N GLY A 720 -49.11 -12.85 -35.73
CA GLY A 720 -49.39 -11.94 -36.83
C GLY A 720 -50.65 -11.10 -36.63
N SER A 721 -51.26 -11.13 -35.44
CA SER A 721 -52.45 -10.34 -35.10
C SER A 721 -52.19 -9.27 -34.03
N GLY A 722 -50.93 -9.08 -33.63
CA GLY A 722 -50.56 -8.17 -32.56
C GLY A 722 -51.01 -8.69 -31.20
N ASN A 723 -50.86 -9.98 -30.94
CA ASN A 723 -51.24 -10.60 -29.67
C ASN A 723 -50.04 -11.05 -28.81
N GLY A 724 -48.83 -10.62 -29.18
CA GLY A 724 -47.63 -10.85 -28.39
C GLY A 724 -47.63 -10.06 -27.08
N ALA A 725 -46.76 -10.44 -26.17
CA ALA A 725 -46.60 -9.75 -24.88
C ALA A 725 -45.16 -9.86 -24.38
N ALA A 726 -44.78 -8.96 -23.49
CA ALA A 726 -43.53 -9.01 -22.78
C ALA A 726 -43.75 -8.58 -21.33
N VAL A 727 -43.16 -9.35 -20.42
CA VAL A 727 -43.13 -9.06 -18.99
C VAL A 727 -41.67 -8.81 -18.64
N LEU A 728 -41.42 -7.66 -18.04
CA LEU A 728 -40.13 -7.23 -17.56
C LEU A 728 -40.19 -7.05 -16.05
N ASP A 729 -39.02 -6.90 -15.45
CA ASP A 729 -38.89 -6.40 -14.09
C ASP A 729 -37.54 -5.67 -13.96
N VAL A 730 -37.36 -4.94 -12.86
CA VAL A 730 -36.16 -4.15 -12.58
C VAL A 730 -35.32 -4.86 -11.53
N LEU A 731 -34.07 -5.14 -11.86
CA LEU A 731 -33.11 -5.94 -11.08
C LEU A 731 -32.45 -5.15 -9.96
N GLN A 732 -32.09 -3.90 -10.23
CA GLN A 732 -31.47 -2.94 -9.31
C GLN A 732 -31.86 -1.50 -9.68
N GLY A 733 -31.45 -0.53 -8.87
CA GLY A 733 -31.83 0.88 -9.01
C GLY A 733 -32.79 1.34 -7.90
N GLN A 734 -32.90 2.65 -7.71
CA GLN A 734 -33.65 3.24 -6.61
C GLN A 734 -35.12 3.49 -6.99
N PRO A 735 -36.13 2.88 -6.34
CA PRO A 735 -37.53 3.19 -6.65
C PRO A 735 -37.88 4.65 -6.27
N PRO A 736 -38.82 5.32 -6.97
CA PRO A 736 -39.76 4.77 -7.96
C PRO A 736 -39.17 4.62 -9.38
N PHE A 737 -39.61 3.59 -10.10
CA PHE A 737 -39.19 3.36 -11.49
C PHE A 737 -40.19 3.91 -12.51
N SER A 738 -39.66 4.54 -13.56
CA SER A 738 -40.41 4.90 -14.77
C SER A 738 -39.90 4.07 -15.95
N VAL A 739 -40.82 3.43 -16.68
CA VAL A 739 -40.47 2.50 -17.78
C VAL A 739 -41.20 2.92 -19.04
N SER A 740 -40.44 3.10 -20.12
CA SER A 740 -40.94 3.50 -21.43
C SER A 740 -40.47 2.54 -22.52
N TRP A 741 -41.31 2.33 -23.53
CA TRP A 741 -41.05 1.43 -24.64
C TRP A 741 -40.92 2.23 -25.94
N SER A 742 -40.08 1.75 -26.86
CA SER A 742 -39.90 2.30 -28.21
C SER A 742 -41.19 2.38 -29.05
N ASN A 743 -42.22 1.60 -28.71
CA ASN A 743 -43.55 1.68 -29.32
C ASN A 743 -44.50 2.69 -28.63
N GLY A 744 -43.99 3.46 -27.67
CA GLY A 744 -44.77 4.40 -26.85
C GLY A 744 -45.51 3.75 -25.67
N GLY A 745 -45.33 2.45 -25.42
CA GLY A 745 -45.85 1.77 -24.23
C GLY A 745 -45.18 2.23 -22.93
N VAL A 746 -45.84 1.99 -21.80
CA VAL A 746 -45.32 2.30 -20.46
C VAL A 746 -45.50 1.11 -19.50
N GLY A 747 -44.66 1.04 -18.48
CA GLY A 747 -44.71 0.03 -17.43
C GLY A 747 -43.99 -1.28 -17.76
N LEU A 748 -43.90 -2.16 -16.76
CA LEU A 748 -43.14 -3.42 -16.82
C LEU A 748 -43.87 -4.55 -17.56
N VAL A 749 -45.16 -4.39 -17.86
CA VAL A 749 -45.94 -5.37 -18.60
C VAL A 749 -46.52 -4.71 -19.85
N GLN A 750 -46.19 -5.26 -21.01
CA GLN A 750 -46.78 -4.87 -22.28
C GLN A 750 -47.48 -6.04 -22.97
N THR A 751 -48.67 -5.80 -23.51
CA THR A 751 -49.50 -6.77 -24.22
C THR A 751 -50.04 -6.15 -25.50
N GLY A 752 -50.25 -6.95 -26.52
CA GLY A 752 -50.69 -6.45 -27.81
C GLY A 752 -49.51 -6.07 -28.73
N LEU A 753 -48.34 -6.65 -28.47
CA LEU A 753 -47.12 -6.43 -29.22
C LEU A 753 -47.18 -7.22 -30.54
N LEU A 754 -46.68 -6.60 -31.61
CA LEU A 754 -46.39 -7.28 -32.87
C LEU A 754 -45.04 -7.99 -32.76
N ALA A 755 -44.81 -9.00 -33.59
CA ALA A 755 -43.49 -9.58 -33.69
C ALA A 755 -42.45 -8.52 -34.10
N GLY A 756 -41.35 -8.43 -33.35
CA GLY A 756 -40.33 -7.42 -33.56
C GLY A 756 -39.45 -7.17 -32.33
N ASN A 757 -38.51 -6.25 -32.47
CA ASN A 757 -37.64 -5.82 -31.37
C ASN A 757 -38.15 -4.51 -30.80
N TYR A 758 -38.21 -4.42 -29.48
CA TYR A 758 -38.59 -3.24 -28.73
C TYR A 758 -37.44 -2.84 -27.80
N THR A 759 -36.93 -1.63 -27.95
CA THR A 759 -36.08 -1.03 -26.93
C THR A 759 -36.95 -0.52 -25.78
N VAL A 760 -36.56 -0.83 -24.56
CA VAL A 760 -37.23 -0.41 -23.33
C VAL A 760 -36.24 0.35 -22.48
N THR A 761 -36.62 1.54 -22.01
CA THR A 761 -35.81 2.37 -21.13
C THR A 761 -36.44 2.38 -19.75
N VAL A 762 -35.65 2.08 -18.72
CA VAL A 762 -36.00 2.30 -17.31
C VAL A 762 -35.25 3.53 -16.80
N THR A 763 -35.91 4.33 -15.98
CA THR A 763 -35.28 5.40 -15.21
C THR A 763 -35.71 5.27 -13.76
N ASP A 764 -34.77 5.36 -12.83
CA ASP A 764 -35.01 5.22 -11.40
C ASP A 764 -35.23 6.58 -10.70
N GLY A 765 -35.38 6.56 -9.38
CA GLY A 765 -35.65 7.74 -8.54
C GLY A 765 -34.45 8.67 -8.36
N ASN A 766 -33.25 8.25 -8.78
CA ASN A 766 -32.03 9.05 -8.81
C ASN A 766 -31.73 9.55 -10.23
N ASP A 767 -32.70 9.46 -11.15
CA ASP A 767 -32.59 9.82 -12.57
C ASP A 767 -31.59 8.96 -13.37
N CYS A 768 -31.11 7.85 -12.81
CA CYS A 768 -30.25 6.90 -13.52
C CYS A 768 -31.08 6.04 -14.47
N SER A 769 -30.51 5.69 -15.64
CA SER A 769 -31.26 5.00 -16.68
C SER A 769 -30.48 3.92 -17.40
N ASP A 770 -31.20 2.91 -17.88
CA ASP A 770 -30.66 1.85 -18.72
C ASP A 770 -31.67 1.43 -19.79
N THR A 771 -31.18 0.74 -20.81
CA THR A 771 -31.99 0.25 -21.92
C THR A 771 -31.84 -1.25 -22.18
N LEU A 772 -32.96 -1.92 -22.39
CA LEU A 772 -33.02 -3.34 -22.73
C LEU A 772 -33.70 -3.54 -24.10
N SER A 773 -33.12 -4.42 -24.94
CA SER A 773 -33.76 -4.86 -26.19
C SER A 773 -34.57 -6.13 -25.96
N VAL A 774 -35.89 -6.03 -26.13
CA VAL A 774 -36.86 -7.13 -25.98
C VAL A 774 -37.31 -7.61 -27.36
N THR A 775 -37.10 -8.88 -27.69
CA THR A 775 -37.57 -9.48 -28.94
C THR A 775 -38.86 -10.25 -28.72
N VAL A 776 -39.94 -9.84 -29.39
CA VAL A 776 -41.19 -10.61 -29.48
C VAL A 776 -41.12 -11.48 -30.75
N PRO A 777 -41.05 -12.81 -30.63
CA PRO A 777 -40.91 -13.68 -31.78
C PRO A 777 -42.21 -13.76 -32.61
N MET A 778 -42.07 -13.90 -33.92
CA MET A 778 -43.19 -14.27 -34.81
C MET A 778 -43.40 -15.78 -34.76
N THR A 779 -44.64 -16.23 -34.54
CA THR A 779 -45.01 -17.64 -34.69
C THR A 779 -46.09 -17.80 -35.75
N THR A 780 -45.83 -18.63 -36.77
CA THR A 780 -46.84 -19.05 -37.77
C THR A 780 -47.36 -20.46 -37.49
N SER A 781 -46.81 -21.14 -36.49
CA SER A 781 -47.22 -22.46 -36.00
C SER A 781 -46.64 -22.69 -34.60
N LEU A 782 -47.46 -23.02 -33.61
CA LEU A 782 -46.98 -23.50 -32.32
C LEU A 782 -46.47 -24.95 -32.48
N ARG A 783 -45.15 -25.12 -32.58
CA ARG A 783 -44.50 -26.41 -32.29
C ARG A 783 -44.37 -26.49 -30.77
N GLU A 784 -45.14 -27.38 -30.16
CA GLU A 784 -45.14 -27.65 -28.72
C GLU A 784 -43.78 -28.24 -28.30
N VAL A 785 -43.14 -27.64 -27.31
CA VAL A 785 -42.02 -28.25 -26.59
C VAL A 785 -42.65 -29.22 -25.59
N GLY A 786 -42.67 -30.50 -25.96
CA GLY A 786 -43.19 -31.55 -25.10
C GLY A 786 -42.28 -31.81 -23.91
N LEU A 787 -42.82 -31.69 -22.69
CA LEU A 787 -42.28 -32.33 -21.51
C LEU A 787 -43.38 -33.20 -20.89
N GLN A 788 -43.13 -34.51 -20.98
CA GLN A 788 -43.89 -35.67 -20.51
C GLN A 788 -45.18 -36.04 -21.27
N LYS A 789 -45.26 -37.36 -21.59
CA LYS A 789 -46.13 -38.13 -22.50
C LYS A 789 -47.67 -37.97 -22.37
N VAL A 790 -48.22 -36.87 -21.88
CA VAL A 790 -49.65 -36.55 -22.02
C VAL A 790 -49.80 -35.46 -23.07
N SER A 791 -50.46 -35.77 -24.19
CA SER A 791 -50.67 -34.80 -25.26
C SER A 791 -52.10 -34.27 -25.20
N VAL A 792 -52.29 -32.95 -25.32
CA VAL A 792 -53.61 -32.28 -25.29
C VAL A 792 -53.82 -31.46 -26.56
N TRP A 793 -54.74 -31.86 -27.43
CA TRP A 793 -54.95 -31.18 -28.72
C TRP A 793 -56.39 -31.28 -29.25
N PRO A 794 -56.87 -30.36 -30.10
CA PRO A 794 -56.25 -29.08 -30.40
C PRO A 794 -56.30 -28.15 -29.17
N ASN A 795 -55.25 -27.33 -29.02
CA ASN A 795 -55.14 -26.31 -27.98
C ASN A 795 -54.46 -25.06 -28.56
N PRO A 796 -55.18 -23.98 -28.91
CA PRO A 796 -56.59 -23.74 -28.59
C PRO A 796 -57.56 -24.70 -29.27
N GLY A 797 -58.64 -25.06 -28.56
CA GLY A 797 -59.72 -25.92 -29.08
C GLY A 797 -61.05 -25.17 -29.19
N THR A 798 -61.89 -25.56 -30.15
CA THR A 798 -63.24 -24.99 -30.38
C THR A 798 -64.28 -25.64 -29.46
N GLY A 799 -63.98 -25.72 -28.16
CA GLY A 799 -64.83 -26.36 -27.15
C GLY A 799 -64.63 -27.89 -26.99
N GLN A 800 -63.81 -28.51 -27.82
CA GLN A 800 -63.41 -29.92 -27.68
C GLN A 800 -61.89 -30.06 -27.68
N LEU A 801 -61.37 -30.96 -26.86
CA LEU A 801 -59.96 -31.36 -26.86
C LEU A 801 -59.81 -32.87 -26.70
N TRP A 802 -58.68 -33.40 -27.15
CA TRP A 802 -58.24 -34.78 -26.98
C TRP A 802 -57.16 -34.80 -25.92
N VAL A 803 -57.23 -35.77 -25.02
CA VAL A 803 -56.16 -36.05 -24.05
C VAL A 803 -55.66 -37.45 -24.35
N GLU A 804 -54.42 -37.56 -24.84
CA GLU A 804 -53.75 -38.85 -24.98
C GLU A 804 -52.84 -39.08 -23.80
N LEU A 805 -53.10 -40.19 -23.12
CA LEU A 805 -52.33 -40.64 -21.97
C LEU A 805 -51.29 -41.68 -22.44
N PRO A 806 -50.14 -41.81 -21.75
CA PRO A 806 -49.17 -42.85 -22.05
C PRO A 806 -49.79 -44.25 -21.91
N GLY A 807 -49.46 -45.18 -22.81
CA GLY A 807 -50.01 -46.55 -22.84
C GLY A 807 -49.71 -47.45 -21.62
N THR A 808 -49.16 -46.91 -20.54
CA THR A 808 -48.93 -47.60 -19.26
C THR A 808 -49.91 -47.18 -18.15
N TRP A 809 -50.87 -46.30 -18.43
CA TRP A 809 -51.82 -45.77 -17.44
C TRP A 809 -53.07 -46.65 -17.36
N ASP A 810 -53.51 -46.97 -16.14
CA ASP A 810 -54.82 -47.59 -15.90
C ASP A 810 -55.90 -46.52 -16.03
N VAL A 811 -56.59 -46.49 -17.18
CA VAL A 811 -57.64 -45.53 -17.53
C VAL A 811 -58.75 -45.42 -16.48
N GLY A 812 -59.02 -46.49 -15.73
CA GLY A 812 -60.03 -46.50 -14.67
C GLY A 812 -59.63 -45.70 -13.43
N ALA A 813 -58.35 -45.37 -13.27
CA ALA A 813 -57.80 -44.61 -12.16
C ALA A 813 -57.43 -43.16 -12.52
N VAL A 814 -57.82 -42.70 -13.72
CA VAL A 814 -57.58 -41.33 -14.19
C VAL A 814 -58.79 -40.44 -13.94
N GLN A 815 -58.53 -39.28 -13.34
CA GLN A 815 -59.48 -38.22 -13.14
C GLN A 815 -58.98 -36.95 -13.84
N LEU A 816 -59.83 -36.37 -14.68
CA LEU A 816 -59.56 -35.10 -15.36
C LEU A 816 -60.46 -34.02 -14.76
N VAL A 817 -59.94 -32.84 -14.44
CA VAL A 817 -60.73 -31.75 -13.87
C VAL A 817 -60.36 -30.43 -14.52
N LEU A 818 -61.33 -29.74 -15.10
CA LEU A 818 -61.17 -28.41 -15.69
C LEU A 818 -61.47 -27.34 -14.64
N TYR A 819 -60.56 -26.40 -14.48
CA TYR A 819 -60.69 -25.23 -13.62
C TYR A 819 -60.68 -23.95 -14.46
N ASN A 820 -61.45 -22.95 -14.07
CA ASN A 820 -61.34 -21.61 -14.65
C ASN A 820 -60.11 -20.86 -14.08
N ALA A 821 -59.81 -19.69 -14.63
CA ALA A 821 -58.70 -18.85 -14.17
C ALA A 821 -58.79 -18.41 -12.69
N LEU A 822 -59.96 -18.55 -12.04
CA LEU A 822 -60.16 -18.25 -10.61
C LEU A 822 -60.03 -19.50 -9.73
N GLY A 823 -59.61 -20.65 -10.28
CA GLY A 823 -59.46 -21.91 -9.55
C GLY A 823 -60.78 -22.61 -9.21
N ALA A 824 -61.91 -22.14 -9.74
CA ALA A 824 -63.18 -22.83 -9.56
C ALA A 824 -63.31 -23.99 -10.55
N GLN A 825 -63.72 -25.16 -10.06
CA GLN A 825 -63.97 -26.33 -10.89
C GLN A 825 -65.14 -26.06 -11.85
N VAL A 826 -64.86 -26.18 -13.14
CA VAL A 826 -65.83 -26.00 -14.23
C VAL A 826 -66.46 -27.34 -14.59
N ARG A 827 -65.64 -28.39 -14.74
CA ARG A 827 -66.09 -29.72 -15.15
C ARG A 827 -65.07 -30.78 -14.70
N ALA A 828 -65.51 -32.02 -14.54
CA ALA A 828 -64.63 -33.16 -14.29
C ALA A 828 -65.07 -34.38 -15.11
N TRP A 829 -64.12 -35.26 -15.41
CA TRP A 829 -64.31 -36.53 -16.09
C TRP A 829 -63.58 -37.63 -15.31
N GLU A 830 -64.20 -38.79 -15.16
CA GLU A 830 -63.64 -39.96 -14.48
C GLU A 830 -63.61 -41.16 -15.43
N GLY A 831 -62.56 -41.98 -15.35
CA GLY A 831 -62.50 -43.28 -16.04
C GLY A 831 -62.53 -43.20 -17.57
N GLN A 832 -61.86 -42.21 -18.17
CA GLN A 832 -61.90 -41.97 -19.62
C GLN A 832 -60.97 -42.92 -20.39
N GLU A 833 -61.46 -43.53 -21.48
CA GLU A 833 -60.63 -44.36 -22.37
C GLU A 833 -59.60 -43.51 -23.14
N VAL A 834 -58.47 -44.12 -23.49
CA VAL A 834 -57.44 -43.48 -24.33
C VAL A 834 -58.07 -43.13 -25.68
N GLN A 835 -58.00 -41.86 -26.10
CA GLN A 835 -58.54 -41.31 -27.36
C GLN A 835 -60.05 -41.00 -27.42
N GLN A 836 -60.61 -40.32 -26.41
CA GLN A 836 -61.94 -39.70 -26.53
C GLN A 836 -61.85 -38.16 -26.54
N ALA A 837 -62.63 -37.50 -27.39
CA ALA A 837 -62.80 -36.05 -27.38
C ALA A 837 -63.56 -35.61 -26.12
N LEU A 838 -62.92 -34.80 -25.27
CA LEU A 838 -63.52 -34.14 -24.13
C LEU A 838 -64.23 -32.87 -24.59
N ASP A 839 -65.55 -32.85 -24.43
CA ASP A 839 -66.33 -31.62 -24.51
C ASP A 839 -66.14 -30.80 -23.23
N LEU A 840 -65.52 -29.63 -23.39
CA LEU A 840 -65.18 -28.74 -22.28
C LEU A 840 -66.41 -28.01 -21.73
N GLY A 841 -67.45 -27.81 -22.56
CA GLY A 841 -68.69 -27.16 -22.15
C GLY A 841 -68.51 -25.79 -21.49
N ALA A 842 -67.45 -25.06 -21.85
CA ALA A 842 -67.03 -23.81 -21.23
C ALA A 842 -66.85 -22.72 -22.31
N PRO A 843 -67.13 -21.44 -21.98
CA PRO A 843 -67.00 -20.33 -22.93
C PRO A 843 -65.53 -20.08 -23.34
N ASN A 844 -65.32 -19.24 -24.34
CA ASN A 844 -63.97 -18.85 -24.77
C ASN A 844 -63.19 -18.25 -23.59
N GLY A 845 -61.96 -18.72 -23.41
CA GLY A 845 -61.15 -18.35 -22.26
C GLY A 845 -60.00 -19.32 -21.99
N ALA A 846 -59.17 -18.96 -21.01
CA ALA A 846 -58.08 -19.81 -20.52
C ALA A 846 -58.53 -20.62 -19.30
N TYR A 847 -58.21 -21.90 -19.32
CA TYR A 847 -58.57 -22.89 -18.31
C TYR A 847 -57.34 -23.71 -17.91
N LEU A 848 -57.42 -24.36 -16.76
CA LEU A 848 -56.43 -25.32 -16.29
C LEU A 848 -57.08 -26.71 -16.25
N LEU A 849 -56.54 -27.65 -17.02
CA LEU A 849 -56.94 -29.05 -17.01
C LEU A 849 -55.99 -29.81 -16.07
N MET A 850 -56.51 -30.22 -14.92
CA MET A 850 -55.84 -31.16 -14.03
C MET A 850 -55.99 -32.58 -14.57
N ILE A 851 -54.88 -33.30 -14.62
CA ILE A 851 -54.82 -34.74 -14.90
C ILE A 851 -54.31 -35.41 -13.62
N GLN A 852 -55.15 -36.21 -12.99
CA GLN A 852 -54.83 -36.94 -11.77
C GLN A 852 -54.83 -38.44 -12.04
N TYR A 853 -53.78 -39.13 -11.62
CA TYR A 853 -53.66 -40.59 -11.65
C TYR A 853 -53.05 -41.08 -10.34
N ARG A 854 -53.87 -41.73 -9.49
CA ARG A 854 -53.49 -42.09 -8.12
C ARG A 854 -52.96 -40.86 -7.34
N GLU A 855 -51.68 -40.85 -6.97
CA GLU A 855 -51.01 -39.76 -6.26
C GLU A 855 -50.40 -38.72 -7.21
N TYR A 856 -50.26 -39.03 -8.50
CA TYR A 856 -49.73 -38.11 -9.50
C TYR A 856 -50.78 -37.07 -9.91
N ARG A 857 -50.39 -35.80 -9.95
CA ARG A 857 -51.20 -34.69 -10.47
C ARG A 857 -50.37 -33.81 -11.39
N GLN A 858 -50.91 -33.54 -12.57
CA GLN A 858 -50.35 -32.61 -13.55
C GLN A 858 -51.40 -31.58 -13.92
N MET A 859 -50.99 -30.35 -14.23
CA MET A 859 -51.87 -29.28 -14.69
C MET A 859 -51.45 -28.86 -16.10
N GLN A 860 -52.39 -28.86 -17.03
CA GLN A 860 -52.18 -28.41 -18.42
C GLN A 860 -53.02 -27.16 -18.69
N LYS A 861 -52.42 -26.11 -19.25
CA LYS A 861 -53.17 -24.93 -19.70
C LYS A 861 -53.94 -25.27 -20.97
N VAL A 862 -55.24 -24.97 -20.99
CA VAL A 862 -56.14 -25.19 -22.12
C VAL A 862 -56.79 -23.87 -22.51
N ILE A 863 -56.82 -23.57 -23.80
CA ILE A 863 -57.47 -22.38 -24.35
C ILE A 863 -58.68 -22.83 -25.17
N ILE A 864 -59.83 -22.23 -24.88
CA ILE A 864 -61.04 -22.36 -25.68
C ILE A 864 -61.18 -21.09 -26.53
N ALA A 865 -61.20 -21.25 -27.84
CA ALA A 865 -61.38 -20.16 -28.79
C ALA A 865 -62.20 -20.65 -29.99
N ASP A 866 -63.17 -19.85 -30.43
CA ASP A 866 -63.99 -20.12 -31.62
C ASP A 866 -63.25 -19.84 -32.94
#